data_AF-A0A522UG83-F1
#
_entry.id   AF-A0A522UG83-F1
#
_cell.length_a   1.000
_cell.length_b   1.000
_cell.length_c   1.000
_cell.angle_alpha   90.00
_cell.angle_beta   90.00
_cell.angle_gamma   90.00
#
_symmetry.space_group_name_H-M   'P 1'
#
loop_
_entity.id
_entity.type
_entity.pdbx_description
1 polymer ?
#
loop_
_entity_poly.entity_id
_entity_poly.type
_entity_poly.pdbx_seq_one_letter_code
_entity_poly.pdbx_strand_id
1 'polypeptide(L)'
;MTLRIIGEHPLATNGGGALKSRIATIFPRAGVLVTLPGIHATQRLAYVQDLNQQRQKAGQPPLTDDEEAQEWEQSVDLITDPDRILIRPDPENMPLAFEADEALQELVSKQKVRYLMQSDARVRQAIKERGECWRINPLPQTATDMAQMIRNAQMRVATTVVYYYNHITGTKHLTLQEFARLEALPPEGLARSLQEIRELTQRHNRLFNVEVDFFGVTEAPLGKELEGDLTQTDPARVRKYFLEALARFHTAVPPDLREDNTEHLAWRNRMFAALVGERDQSPPEEILLGLSPEFFMQIEWLPGGRIVNNELIFDPIFDENDQRPDDPELRSLCDERAKGFIFNFLREFTDIEYINVGRVVTSLSKRGVFMGRRGVFIAEMKRQGSARPIVRILRMQKWGIWEHLDENKDLCWAIMESEDYTDYILDRRLACRQLGMNLPPQVSTRRIMESYAGVNHAYQGRRIWATYFEREYVHGVASDKIPPSRYANPEFCRRFARLLGCAAATNLIVGRMTTDTQTVLFDDGDEIIIEDEQSLPVDLVVSDHTGTFTDFKTDLVLFAADYANPFNRRRALLANPDEFAEIYLTTFQARFVEIQEEFRKRRHAFLALFKLLHRDEPGGFGFRWERVLARLDQTDACALVAVLRSHMESSATHP
;
A
#
# COMPACT_ATOMS: atom_id res chain seq x y z
N MET A 1 25.02 -20.90 -20.00
CA MET A 1 26.09 -20.80 -21.03
C MET A 1 26.68 -19.42 -20.80
N THR A 2 27.98 -19.29 -20.55
CA THR A 2 28.56 -18.00 -20.09
C THR A 2 28.27 -16.87 -21.08
N LEU A 3 27.58 -15.82 -20.64
CA LEU A 3 27.21 -14.64 -21.42
C LEU A 3 28.45 -13.97 -22.04
N ARG A 4 28.56 -13.98 -23.37
CA ARG A 4 29.68 -13.39 -24.11
C ARG A 4 29.45 -11.90 -24.35
N ILE A 5 30.46 -11.08 -24.09
CA ILE A 5 30.38 -9.63 -24.28
C ILE A 5 31.12 -9.20 -25.55
N ILE A 6 30.42 -8.46 -26.43
CA ILE A 6 31.01 -7.69 -27.54
C ILE A 6 31.16 -6.24 -27.05
N GLY A 7 32.36 -5.89 -26.59
CA GLY A 7 32.68 -4.62 -25.96
C GLY A 7 33.30 -4.81 -24.59
N GLU A 8 32.93 -3.97 -23.62
CA GLU A 8 33.36 -4.07 -22.23
C GLU A 8 32.22 -4.40 -21.27
N HIS A 9 32.54 -4.68 -20.01
CA HIS A 9 31.52 -4.92 -18.97
C HIS A 9 30.48 -3.78 -18.95
N PRO A 10 29.16 -4.06 -18.82
CA PRO A 10 28.11 -3.04 -18.92
C PRO A 10 28.21 -1.90 -17.89
N LEU A 11 28.84 -2.19 -16.74
CA LEU A 11 29.10 -1.20 -15.67
C LEU A 11 30.55 -0.65 -15.68
N ALA A 12 31.32 -0.87 -16.76
CA ALA A 12 32.68 -0.36 -16.84
C ALA A 12 32.70 1.18 -16.93
N THR A 13 33.54 1.81 -16.12
CA THR A 13 33.72 3.27 -16.13
C THR A 13 35.03 3.67 -16.82
N ASN A 14 35.07 4.89 -17.34
CA ASN A 14 36.30 5.52 -17.84
C ASN A 14 37.11 6.10 -16.68
N GLY A 15 38.32 6.63 -16.97
CA GLY A 15 39.21 7.21 -15.95
C GLY A 15 38.62 8.40 -15.17
N GLY A 16 37.47 8.95 -15.60
CA GLY A 16 36.73 10.01 -14.90
C GLY A 16 35.49 9.52 -14.14
N GLY A 17 35.29 8.21 -14.01
CA GLY A 17 34.16 7.62 -13.27
C GLY A 17 32.83 7.58 -14.04
N ALA A 18 32.78 8.03 -15.30
CA ALA A 18 31.58 7.93 -16.13
C ALA A 18 31.52 6.57 -16.84
N LEU A 19 30.33 6.01 -17.03
CA LEU A 19 30.14 4.77 -17.78
C LEU A 19 30.70 4.87 -19.21
N LYS A 20 31.41 3.83 -19.64
CA LYS A 20 31.94 3.70 -21.01
C LYS A 20 30.81 3.57 -22.04
N SER A 21 29.73 2.89 -21.69
CA SER A 21 28.48 2.88 -22.45
C SER A 21 27.29 3.03 -21.52
N ARG A 22 26.30 3.84 -21.95
CA ARG A 22 25.03 4.05 -21.24
C ARG A 22 23.88 3.19 -21.78
N ILE A 23 24.17 2.42 -22.82
CA ILE A 23 23.21 1.50 -23.43
C ILE A 23 23.88 0.16 -23.73
N ALA A 24 23.09 -0.89 -23.73
CA ALA A 24 23.50 -2.20 -24.20
C ALA A 24 22.33 -2.88 -24.90
N THR A 25 22.62 -3.89 -25.71
CA THR A 25 21.61 -4.73 -26.34
C THR A 25 22.02 -6.18 -26.10
N ILE A 26 21.10 -6.95 -25.50
CA ILE A 26 21.32 -8.36 -25.19
C ILE A 26 20.52 -9.24 -26.15
N PHE A 27 21.12 -10.35 -26.55
CA PHE A 27 20.54 -11.41 -27.37
C PHE A 27 20.49 -12.67 -26.48
N PRO A 28 19.42 -12.85 -25.67
CA PRO A 28 19.42 -13.84 -24.59
C PRO A 28 19.63 -15.26 -25.09
N ARG A 29 18.98 -15.62 -26.19
CA ARG A 29 19.04 -16.96 -26.81
C ARG A 29 20.40 -17.28 -27.43
N ALA A 30 21.12 -16.24 -27.88
CA ALA A 30 22.48 -16.37 -28.38
C ALA A 30 23.53 -16.29 -27.26
N GLY A 31 23.14 -15.89 -26.04
CA GLY A 31 24.07 -15.65 -24.94
C GLY A 31 25.09 -14.55 -25.26
N VAL A 32 24.65 -13.47 -25.93
CA VAL A 32 25.53 -12.34 -26.31
C VAL A 32 25.01 -11.00 -25.78
N LEU A 33 25.90 -10.21 -25.19
CA LEU A 33 25.66 -8.84 -24.77
C LEU A 33 26.55 -7.88 -25.56
N VAL A 34 25.98 -6.85 -26.18
CA VAL A 34 26.72 -5.81 -26.90
C VAL A 34 26.70 -4.52 -26.10
N THR A 35 27.89 -3.98 -25.80
CA THR A 35 28.07 -2.75 -24.99
C THR A 35 28.86 -1.67 -25.72
N LEU A 36 28.98 -1.79 -27.04
CA LEU A 36 29.66 -0.80 -27.87
C LEU A 36 28.95 0.57 -27.82
N PRO A 37 29.67 1.70 -27.77
CA PRO A 37 29.06 3.02 -27.80
C PRO A 37 28.23 3.24 -29.08
N GLY A 38 27.11 3.96 -28.98
CA GLY A 38 26.24 4.26 -30.12
C GLY A 38 24.76 4.25 -29.75
N ILE A 39 23.93 3.70 -30.63
CA ILE A 39 22.50 3.42 -30.42
C ILE A 39 22.22 1.92 -30.55
N HIS A 40 21.08 1.43 -30.05
CA HIS A 40 20.74 0.01 -30.10
C HIS A 40 20.79 -0.58 -31.52
N ALA A 41 20.35 0.17 -32.54
CA ALA A 41 20.43 -0.27 -33.95
C ALA A 41 21.89 -0.56 -34.39
N THR A 42 22.85 0.29 -33.99
CA THR A 42 24.27 0.05 -34.30
C THR A 42 24.86 -1.13 -33.52
N GLN A 43 24.36 -1.40 -32.31
CA GLN A 43 24.75 -2.59 -31.53
C GLN A 43 24.22 -3.88 -32.16
N ARG A 44 23.00 -3.88 -32.70
CA ARG A 44 22.45 -5.01 -33.47
C ARG A 44 23.25 -5.31 -34.72
N LEU A 45 23.62 -4.28 -35.49
CA LEU A 45 24.49 -4.43 -36.65
C LEU A 45 25.85 -5.02 -36.27
N ALA A 46 26.45 -4.57 -35.16
CA ALA A 46 27.72 -5.11 -34.69
C ALA A 46 27.63 -6.60 -34.31
N TYR A 47 26.53 -7.02 -33.69
CA TYR A 47 26.27 -8.44 -33.41
C TYR A 47 26.13 -9.27 -34.69
N VAL A 48 25.32 -8.80 -35.65
CA VAL A 48 25.15 -9.48 -36.94
C VAL A 48 26.48 -9.61 -37.70
N GLN A 49 27.31 -8.56 -37.68
CA GLN A 49 28.64 -8.61 -38.28
C GLN A 49 29.54 -9.67 -37.63
N ASP A 50 29.54 -9.75 -36.30
CA ASP A 50 30.29 -10.77 -35.56
C ASP A 50 29.76 -12.19 -35.85
N LEU A 51 28.44 -12.36 -35.91
CA LEU A 51 27.80 -13.63 -36.25
C LEU A 51 28.13 -14.08 -37.68
N ASN A 52 28.05 -13.17 -38.65
CA ASN A 52 28.44 -13.44 -40.03
C ASN A 52 29.93 -13.78 -40.18
N GLN A 53 30.81 -13.15 -39.40
CA GLN A 53 32.23 -13.53 -39.35
C GLN A 53 32.43 -14.94 -38.77
N GLN A 54 31.66 -15.33 -37.76
CA GLN A 54 31.70 -16.70 -37.21
C GLN A 54 31.18 -17.73 -38.23
N ARG A 55 30.05 -17.45 -38.89
CA ARG A 55 29.50 -18.29 -39.96
C ARG A 55 30.50 -18.47 -41.10
N GLN A 56 31.15 -17.39 -41.54
CA GLN A 56 32.20 -17.44 -42.56
C GLN A 56 33.37 -18.34 -42.13
N LYS A 57 33.84 -18.22 -40.87
CA LYS A 57 34.89 -19.10 -40.31
C LYS A 57 34.44 -20.57 -40.25
N ALA A 58 33.15 -20.82 -40.07
CA ALA A 58 32.54 -22.15 -40.08
C ALA A 58 32.17 -22.64 -41.50
N GLY A 59 32.46 -21.87 -42.56
CA GLY A 59 32.13 -22.22 -43.95
C GLY A 59 30.64 -22.12 -44.29
N GLN A 60 29.85 -21.42 -43.48
CA GLN A 60 28.42 -21.17 -43.68
C GLN A 60 28.19 -19.84 -44.41
N PRO A 61 27.11 -19.71 -45.21
CA PRO A 61 26.75 -18.44 -45.82
C PRO A 61 26.39 -17.40 -44.73
N PRO A 62 26.58 -16.10 -45.00
CA PRO A 62 26.07 -15.05 -44.13
C PRO A 62 24.55 -15.16 -43.99
N LEU A 63 24.02 -14.54 -42.94
CA LEU A 63 22.59 -14.44 -42.72
C LEU A 63 21.90 -13.72 -43.89
N THR A 64 20.69 -14.14 -44.20
CA THR A 64 19.80 -13.38 -45.08
C THR A 64 19.17 -12.21 -44.33
N ASP A 65 18.60 -11.24 -45.07
CA ASP A 65 17.90 -10.09 -44.46
C ASP A 65 16.77 -10.53 -43.49
N ASP A 66 16.05 -11.60 -43.82
CA ASP A 66 15.01 -12.18 -42.97
C ASP A 66 15.58 -12.81 -41.68
N GLU A 67 16.71 -13.52 -41.79
CA GLU A 67 17.40 -14.10 -40.63
C GLU A 67 17.99 -12.99 -39.73
N GLU A 68 18.53 -11.91 -40.32
CA GLU A 68 19.01 -10.74 -39.58
C GLU A 68 17.86 -10.05 -38.83
N ALA A 69 16.72 -9.84 -39.49
CA ALA A 69 15.53 -9.27 -38.85
C ALA A 69 15.05 -10.15 -37.68
N GLN A 70 15.04 -11.47 -37.86
CA GLN A 70 14.69 -12.41 -36.80
C GLN A 70 15.64 -12.30 -35.61
N GLU A 71 16.96 -12.24 -35.82
CA GLU A 71 17.93 -12.02 -34.74
C GLU A 71 17.68 -10.70 -34.00
N TRP A 72 17.27 -9.64 -34.72
CA TRP A 72 16.97 -8.35 -34.10
C TRP A 72 15.70 -8.39 -33.25
N GLU A 73 14.67 -9.10 -33.67
CA GLU A 73 13.44 -9.32 -32.89
C GLU A 73 13.70 -10.11 -31.60
N GLN A 74 14.76 -10.92 -31.56
CA GLN A 74 15.20 -11.67 -30.37
C GLN A 74 16.15 -10.87 -29.46
N SER A 75 16.28 -9.56 -29.69
CA SER A 75 17.14 -8.68 -28.88
C SER A 75 16.34 -7.85 -27.87
N VAL A 76 16.96 -7.52 -26.75
CA VAL A 76 16.37 -6.67 -25.71
C VAL A 76 17.27 -5.46 -25.47
N ASP A 77 16.66 -4.27 -25.45
CA ASP A 77 17.35 -3.02 -25.19
C ASP A 77 17.56 -2.82 -23.69
N LEU A 78 18.75 -2.37 -23.32
CA LEU A 78 19.16 -2.10 -21.94
C LEU A 78 19.65 -0.66 -21.80
N ILE A 79 19.26 0.01 -20.72
CA ILE A 79 19.83 1.29 -20.29
C ILE A 79 20.70 1.04 -19.07
N THR A 80 21.90 1.60 -19.04
CA THR A 80 22.83 1.46 -17.91
C THR A 80 22.98 2.77 -17.16
N ASP A 81 22.74 2.70 -15.86
CA ASP A 81 23.05 3.72 -14.87
C ASP A 81 24.28 3.25 -14.05
N PRO A 82 24.99 4.14 -13.34
CA PRO A 82 26.23 3.78 -12.62
C PRO A 82 26.10 2.53 -11.73
N ASP A 83 24.93 2.30 -11.15
CA ASP A 83 24.67 1.21 -10.21
C ASP A 83 23.69 0.15 -10.72
N ARG A 84 23.07 0.34 -11.90
CA ARG A 84 21.93 -0.49 -12.35
C ARG A 84 21.91 -0.75 -13.85
N ILE A 85 21.31 -1.87 -14.21
CA ILE A 85 20.94 -2.21 -15.59
C ILE A 85 19.41 -2.24 -15.68
N LEU A 86 18.87 -1.43 -16.57
CA LEU A 86 17.44 -1.27 -16.77
C LEU A 86 17.04 -1.96 -18.08
N ILE A 87 16.31 -3.06 -17.98
CA ILE A 87 15.73 -3.77 -19.13
C ILE A 87 14.58 -2.94 -19.68
N ARG A 88 14.58 -2.67 -20.98
CA ARG A 88 13.43 -2.13 -21.69
C ARG A 88 12.60 -3.29 -22.24
N PRO A 89 11.50 -3.69 -21.58
CA PRO A 89 10.69 -4.79 -22.05
C PRO A 89 9.89 -4.41 -23.30
N ASP A 90 9.60 -5.42 -24.12
CA ASP A 90 8.46 -5.37 -25.04
C ASP A 90 7.23 -5.90 -24.28
N PRO A 91 6.19 -5.08 -24.05
CA PRO A 91 4.97 -5.52 -23.36
C PRO A 91 4.29 -6.73 -24.00
N GLU A 92 4.45 -6.95 -25.31
CA GLU A 92 3.89 -8.10 -26.04
C GLU A 92 4.78 -9.34 -25.95
N ASN A 93 6.03 -9.20 -25.51
CA ASN A 93 7.01 -10.29 -25.42
C ASN A 93 7.82 -10.23 -24.12
N MET A 94 7.10 -10.18 -23.00
CA MET A 94 7.71 -10.27 -21.65
C MET A 94 8.59 -11.51 -21.42
N PRO A 95 8.31 -12.71 -22.00
CA PRO A 95 9.22 -13.85 -21.88
C PRO A 95 10.66 -13.53 -22.31
N LEU A 96 10.85 -12.79 -23.41
CA LEU A 96 12.19 -12.40 -23.86
C LEU A 96 12.90 -11.45 -22.88
N ALA A 97 12.15 -10.54 -22.25
CA ALA A 97 12.68 -9.68 -21.18
C ALA A 97 13.10 -10.48 -19.93
N PHE A 98 12.39 -11.57 -19.62
CA PHE A 98 12.75 -12.49 -18.55
C PHE A 98 13.97 -13.35 -18.88
N GLU A 99 14.09 -13.84 -20.12
CA GLU A 99 15.31 -14.51 -20.62
C GLU A 99 16.52 -13.56 -20.53
N ALA A 100 16.35 -12.29 -20.89
CA ALA A 100 17.40 -11.27 -20.76
C ALA A 100 17.82 -11.03 -19.31
N ASP A 101 16.86 -10.94 -18.38
CA ASP A 101 17.13 -10.83 -16.95
C ASP A 101 17.93 -12.03 -16.42
N GLU A 102 17.53 -13.25 -16.76
CA GLU A 102 18.26 -14.47 -16.36
C GLU A 102 19.69 -14.49 -16.91
N ALA A 103 19.90 -14.09 -18.17
CA ALA A 103 21.23 -14.00 -18.76
C ALA A 103 22.12 -12.93 -18.09
N LEU A 104 21.56 -11.76 -17.73
CA LEU A 104 22.30 -10.69 -17.06
C LEU A 104 22.78 -11.08 -15.66
N GLN A 105 22.07 -11.98 -14.97
CA GLN A 105 22.44 -12.47 -13.64
C GLN A 105 23.76 -13.25 -13.64
N GLU A 106 24.26 -13.71 -14.79
CA GLU A 106 25.59 -14.29 -14.91
C GLU A 106 26.73 -13.25 -14.77
N LEU A 107 26.43 -11.96 -14.97
CA LEU A 107 27.41 -10.87 -14.95
C LEU A 107 27.28 -9.94 -13.75
N VAL A 108 26.04 -9.63 -13.35
CA VAL A 108 25.75 -8.69 -12.26
C VAL A 108 24.74 -9.30 -11.30
N SER A 109 24.81 -8.89 -10.03
CA SER A 109 23.81 -9.27 -9.03
C SER A 109 22.40 -9.00 -9.54
N LYS A 110 21.48 -9.93 -9.27
CA LYS A 110 20.06 -9.74 -9.60
C LYS A 110 19.53 -8.43 -9.01
N GLN A 111 20.02 -7.98 -7.85
CA GLN A 111 19.64 -6.70 -7.24
C GLN A 111 19.85 -5.48 -8.17
N LYS A 112 20.84 -5.52 -9.07
CA LYS A 112 21.18 -4.40 -9.96
C LYS A 112 20.37 -4.37 -11.25
N VAL A 113 19.62 -5.43 -11.55
CA VAL A 113 18.78 -5.52 -12.74
C VAL A 113 17.36 -5.06 -12.39
N ARG A 114 16.77 -4.18 -13.20
CA ARG A 114 15.39 -3.67 -13.05
C ARG A 114 14.71 -3.56 -14.40
N TYR A 115 13.38 -3.46 -14.39
CA TYR A 115 12.58 -3.25 -15.59
C TYR A 115 12.20 -1.78 -15.77
N LEU A 116 12.22 -1.28 -16.99
CA LEU A 116 11.55 -0.04 -17.39
C LEU A 116 10.07 -0.32 -17.68
N MET A 117 9.32 0.74 -17.98
CA MET A 117 7.91 0.65 -18.39
C MET A 117 7.02 -0.07 -17.37
N GLN A 118 7.35 0.01 -16.07
CA GLN A 118 6.57 -0.59 -14.99
C GLN A 118 5.17 0.06 -14.82
N SER A 119 4.93 1.18 -15.50
CA SER A 119 3.62 1.81 -15.65
C SER A 119 2.69 1.02 -16.57
N ASP A 120 3.23 0.30 -17.56
CA ASP A 120 2.46 -0.52 -18.49
C ASP A 120 1.87 -1.72 -17.73
N ALA A 121 0.55 -1.87 -17.80
CA ALA A 121 -0.18 -2.91 -17.08
C ALA A 121 0.28 -4.32 -17.46
N ARG A 122 0.64 -4.58 -18.72
CA ARG A 122 1.09 -5.90 -19.18
C ARG A 122 2.46 -6.24 -18.59
N VAL A 123 3.38 -5.27 -18.56
CA VAL A 123 4.70 -5.42 -17.96
C VAL A 123 4.57 -5.69 -16.45
N ARG A 124 3.75 -4.89 -15.76
CA ARG A 124 3.51 -5.05 -14.32
C ARG A 124 2.89 -6.39 -14.00
N GLN A 125 1.85 -6.78 -14.73
CA GLN A 125 1.15 -8.04 -14.54
C GLN A 125 2.06 -9.23 -14.79
N ALA A 126 2.90 -9.20 -15.83
CA ALA A 126 3.87 -10.26 -16.08
C ALA A 126 4.91 -10.39 -14.96
N ILE A 127 5.45 -9.28 -14.44
CA ILE A 127 6.40 -9.31 -13.30
C ILE A 127 5.73 -9.89 -12.05
N LYS A 128 4.48 -9.51 -11.81
CA LYS A 128 3.66 -9.99 -10.70
C LYS A 128 3.35 -11.49 -10.81
N GLU A 129 2.94 -11.96 -11.98
CA GLU A 129 2.69 -13.38 -12.26
C GLU A 129 3.96 -14.22 -12.14
N ARG A 130 5.13 -13.60 -12.38
CA ARG A 130 6.43 -14.24 -12.13
C ARG A 130 6.78 -14.34 -10.64
N GLY A 131 6.00 -13.74 -9.72
CA GLY A 131 6.31 -13.70 -8.28
C GLY A 131 7.42 -12.71 -7.91
N GLU A 132 7.62 -11.69 -8.74
CA GLU A 132 8.75 -10.76 -8.66
C GLU A 132 8.32 -9.30 -8.40
N CYS A 133 7.23 -9.06 -7.66
CA CYS A 133 6.79 -7.69 -7.34
C CYS A 133 7.88 -6.81 -6.70
N TRP A 134 8.86 -7.41 -6.02
CA TRP A 134 10.03 -6.72 -5.46
C TRP A 134 10.93 -6.03 -6.51
N ARG A 135 10.77 -6.40 -7.78
CA ARG A 135 11.49 -5.84 -8.94
C ARG A 135 10.85 -4.57 -9.48
N ILE A 136 9.60 -4.30 -9.10
CA ILE A 136 8.93 -3.05 -9.38
C ILE A 136 9.58 -2.00 -8.46
N ASN A 137 10.03 -0.89 -9.05
CA ASN A 137 10.67 0.19 -8.31
C ASN A 137 9.70 0.66 -7.22
N PRO A 138 10.14 0.72 -5.96
CA PRO A 138 9.29 1.21 -4.90
C PRO A 138 8.92 2.66 -5.23
N LEU A 139 7.63 2.88 -5.39
CA LEU A 139 7.04 4.20 -5.34
C LEU A 139 7.38 4.84 -3.97
N PRO A 140 7.58 6.16 -3.87
CA PRO A 140 7.75 6.85 -2.58
C PRO A 140 6.81 6.32 -1.50
N GLN A 141 7.40 5.75 -0.44
CA GLN A 141 6.66 4.99 0.58
C GLN A 141 6.20 5.87 1.75
N THR A 142 6.91 6.95 2.04
CA THR A 142 6.56 7.85 3.14
C THR A 142 5.78 9.08 2.65
N ALA A 143 4.96 9.65 3.54
CA ALA A 143 4.26 10.90 3.28
C ALA A 143 5.23 12.02 2.85
N THR A 144 6.41 12.06 3.48
CA THR A 144 7.48 13.02 3.20
C THR A 144 8.05 12.83 1.80
N ASP A 145 8.33 11.59 1.39
CA ASP A 145 8.90 11.28 0.08
C ASP A 145 7.89 11.56 -1.03
N MET A 146 6.62 11.20 -0.84
CA MET A 146 5.54 11.53 -1.77
C MET A 146 5.39 13.04 -1.92
N ALA A 147 5.36 13.77 -0.80
CA ALA A 147 5.27 15.22 -0.82
C ALA A 147 6.48 15.84 -1.54
N GLN A 148 7.67 15.28 -1.33
CA GLN A 148 8.88 15.72 -2.03
C GLN A 148 8.80 15.43 -3.53
N MET A 149 8.31 14.26 -3.94
CA MET A 149 8.11 13.93 -5.34
C MET A 149 7.10 14.88 -6.00
N ILE A 150 5.96 15.14 -5.35
CA ILE A 150 4.95 16.08 -5.87
C ILE A 150 5.55 17.48 -6.04
N ARG A 151 6.32 17.95 -5.05
CA ARG A 151 7.04 19.23 -5.15
C ARG A 151 8.03 19.23 -6.32
N ASN A 152 8.78 18.16 -6.50
CA ASN A 152 9.75 18.03 -7.60
C ASN A 152 9.09 17.93 -8.98
N ALA A 153 7.82 17.51 -9.04
CA ALA A 153 7.05 17.46 -10.28
C ALA A 153 6.56 18.84 -10.75
N GLN A 154 6.65 19.88 -9.91
CA GLN A 154 6.26 21.22 -10.29
C GLN A 154 7.16 21.76 -11.40
N MET A 155 6.55 22.26 -12.47
CA MET A 155 7.25 22.90 -13.57
C MET A 155 6.48 24.10 -14.11
N ARG A 156 7.18 24.90 -14.92
CA ARG A 156 6.60 26.01 -15.70
C ARG A 156 6.96 25.81 -17.17
N VAL A 157 6.11 26.32 -18.07
CA VAL A 157 6.34 26.25 -19.51
C VAL A 157 6.88 27.58 -20.03
N ALA A 158 6.02 28.54 -20.37
CA ALA A 158 6.43 29.88 -20.79
C ALA A 158 5.88 30.98 -19.89
N THR A 159 4.74 30.75 -19.22
CA THR A 159 4.15 31.72 -18.28
C THR A 159 4.45 31.39 -16.81
N THR A 160 3.86 32.15 -15.89
CA THR A 160 3.97 31.93 -14.44
C THR A 160 3.13 30.76 -13.94
N VAL A 161 2.29 30.17 -14.79
CA VAL A 161 1.44 29.01 -14.45
C VAL A 161 2.33 27.85 -14.01
N VAL A 162 1.99 27.27 -12.86
CA VAL A 162 2.64 26.06 -12.36
C VAL A 162 1.81 24.85 -12.78
N TYR A 163 2.50 23.85 -13.32
CA TYR A 163 1.94 22.55 -13.67
C TYR A 163 2.67 21.44 -12.90
N TYR A 164 1.98 20.33 -12.66
CA TYR A 164 2.58 19.11 -12.11
C TYR A 164 2.85 18.12 -13.24
N TYR A 165 4.12 17.83 -13.50
CA TYR A 165 4.57 17.05 -14.64
C TYR A 165 4.60 15.56 -14.33
N ASN A 166 3.77 14.79 -15.06
CA ASN A 166 3.85 13.35 -15.09
C ASN A 166 4.97 12.94 -16.07
N HIS A 167 6.07 12.42 -15.52
CA HIS A 167 7.24 12.01 -16.30
C HIS A 167 7.02 10.72 -17.12
N ILE A 168 5.96 9.96 -16.81
CA ILE A 168 5.60 8.70 -17.48
C ILE A 168 4.81 9.01 -18.74
N THR A 169 3.71 9.77 -18.61
CA THR A 169 2.83 10.11 -19.73
C THR A 169 3.30 11.34 -20.51
N GLY A 170 4.16 12.17 -19.91
CA GLY A 170 4.54 13.48 -20.43
C GLY A 170 3.45 14.55 -20.25
N THR A 171 2.33 14.24 -19.60
CA THR A 171 1.22 15.16 -19.37
C THR A 171 1.51 16.12 -18.22
N LYS A 172 1.07 17.37 -18.37
CA LYS A 172 1.16 18.42 -17.35
C LYS A 172 -0.20 18.63 -16.71
N HIS A 173 -0.32 18.32 -15.41
CA HIS A 173 -1.56 18.51 -14.68
C HIS A 173 -1.67 19.94 -14.14
N LEU A 174 -2.78 20.61 -14.44
CA LEU A 174 -3.14 21.92 -13.90
C LEU A 174 -4.17 21.75 -12.79
N THR A 175 -3.88 22.25 -11.58
CA THR A 175 -4.78 22.18 -10.43
C THR A 175 -5.71 23.38 -10.36
N LEU A 176 -6.82 23.23 -9.62
CA LEU A 176 -7.76 24.33 -9.41
C LEU A 176 -7.10 25.51 -8.69
N GLN A 177 -6.28 25.25 -7.67
CA GLN A 177 -5.62 26.32 -6.93
C GLN A 177 -4.64 27.10 -7.81
N GLU A 178 -3.82 26.43 -8.60
CA GLU A 178 -2.89 27.12 -9.52
C GLU A 178 -3.65 27.89 -10.61
N PHE A 179 -4.77 27.35 -11.10
CA PHE A 179 -5.63 28.09 -12.04
C PHE A 179 -6.29 29.31 -11.39
N ALA A 180 -6.75 29.20 -10.14
CA ALA A 180 -7.34 30.31 -9.40
C ALA A 180 -6.33 31.45 -9.14
N ARG A 181 -5.05 31.13 -8.94
CA ARG A 181 -3.99 32.14 -8.75
C ARG A 181 -3.82 33.08 -9.94
N LEU A 182 -4.26 32.70 -11.13
CA LEU A 182 -4.25 33.58 -12.30
C LEU A 182 -5.13 34.81 -12.11
N GLU A 183 -6.09 34.77 -11.18
CA GLU A 183 -6.95 35.91 -10.86
C GLU A 183 -6.16 37.15 -10.42
N ALA A 184 -5.00 36.96 -9.77
CA ALA A 184 -4.15 38.05 -9.29
C ALA A 184 -3.28 38.68 -10.40
N LEU A 185 -3.24 38.09 -11.60
CA LEU A 185 -2.40 38.59 -12.69
C LEU A 185 -2.99 39.86 -13.32
N PRO A 186 -2.12 40.78 -13.79
CA PRO A 186 -2.58 41.89 -14.62
C PRO A 186 -3.19 41.37 -15.93
N PRO A 187 -4.06 42.15 -16.60
CA PRO A 187 -4.82 41.65 -17.76
C PRO A 187 -3.97 41.01 -18.86
N GLU A 188 -2.81 41.59 -19.18
CA GLU A 188 -1.87 41.04 -20.16
C GLU A 188 -1.24 39.71 -19.72
N GLY A 189 -0.97 39.56 -18.42
CA GLY A 189 -0.45 38.31 -17.84
C GLY A 189 -1.52 37.21 -17.83
N LEU A 190 -2.76 37.58 -17.50
CA LEU A 190 -3.90 36.67 -17.53
C LEU A 190 -4.19 36.18 -18.96
N ALA A 191 -4.24 37.08 -19.94
CA ALA A 191 -4.47 36.74 -21.34
C ALA A 191 -3.41 35.78 -21.88
N ARG A 192 -2.12 36.04 -21.61
CA ARG A 192 -1.03 35.14 -22.00
C ARG A 192 -1.11 33.76 -21.34
N SER A 193 -1.44 33.71 -20.05
CA SER A 193 -1.55 32.44 -19.31
C SER A 193 -2.72 31.59 -19.81
N LEU A 194 -3.87 32.21 -20.10
CA LEU A 194 -5.02 31.51 -20.68
C LEU A 194 -4.77 31.06 -22.12
N GLN A 195 -4.05 31.85 -22.90
CA GLN A 195 -3.63 31.45 -24.25
C GLN A 195 -2.72 30.23 -24.18
N GLU A 196 -1.72 30.22 -23.30
CA GLU A 196 -0.83 29.06 -23.07
C GLU A 196 -1.65 27.81 -22.69
N ILE A 197 -2.52 27.91 -21.69
CA ILE A 197 -3.35 26.78 -21.24
C ILE A 197 -4.24 26.26 -22.37
N ARG A 198 -4.91 27.15 -23.11
CA ARG A 198 -5.78 26.76 -24.24
C ARG A 198 -4.99 26.07 -25.35
N GLU A 199 -3.80 26.56 -25.68
CA GLU A 199 -2.97 25.93 -26.70
C GLU A 199 -2.46 24.56 -26.28
N LEU A 200 -1.97 24.43 -25.04
CA LEU A 200 -1.41 23.17 -24.55
C LEU A 200 -2.51 22.12 -24.37
N THR A 201 -3.70 22.47 -23.90
CA THR A 201 -4.82 21.51 -23.76
C THR A 201 -5.30 20.94 -25.10
N GLN A 202 -4.99 21.59 -26.23
CA GLN A 202 -5.32 21.11 -27.58
C GLN A 202 -4.20 20.32 -28.24
N ARG A 203 -3.00 20.32 -27.66
CA ARG A 203 -1.82 19.63 -28.20
C ARG A 203 -1.69 18.24 -27.57
N HIS A 204 -1.04 17.37 -28.34
CA HIS A 204 -0.59 16.08 -27.84
C HIS A 204 0.94 16.09 -27.77
N ASN A 205 1.47 15.44 -26.74
CA ASN A 205 2.88 15.26 -26.53
C ASN A 205 3.43 14.14 -27.43
N ARG A 206 4.73 13.86 -27.33
CA ARG A 206 5.42 12.84 -28.15
C ARG A 206 4.90 11.42 -27.94
N LEU A 207 4.20 11.17 -26.82
CA LEU A 207 3.59 9.89 -26.48
C LEU A 207 2.09 9.87 -26.84
N PHE A 208 1.63 10.84 -27.63
CA PHE A 208 0.23 11.03 -28.01
C PHE A 208 -0.75 11.24 -26.85
N ASN A 209 -0.26 11.55 -25.65
CA ASN A 209 -1.10 12.02 -24.54
C ASN A 209 -1.34 13.53 -24.66
N VAL A 210 -2.39 14.06 -24.03
CA VAL A 210 -2.59 15.52 -23.98
C VAL A 210 -1.42 16.20 -23.28
N GLU A 211 -1.01 17.35 -23.80
CA GLU A 211 0.13 18.10 -23.28
C GLU A 211 -0.19 18.71 -21.90
N VAL A 212 -1.41 19.24 -21.71
CA VAL A 212 -1.94 19.70 -20.42
C VAL A 212 -3.32 19.07 -20.16
N ASP A 213 -3.52 18.55 -18.94
CA ASP A 213 -4.80 18.05 -18.46
C ASP A 213 -5.20 18.73 -17.14
N PHE A 214 -6.50 18.80 -16.86
CA PHE A 214 -7.03 19.41 -15.64
C PHE A 214 -7.12 18.36 -14.53
N PHE A 215 -6.47 18.63 -13.40
CA PHE A 215 -6.41 17.70 -12.29
C PHE A 215 -7.78 17.59 -11.60
N GLY A 216 -8.25 16.35 -11.39
CA GLY A 216 -9.42 16.07 -10.56
C GLY A 216 -10.77 16.24 -11.27
N VAL A 217 -10.80 16.33 -12.60
CA VAL A 217 -12.04 16.46 -13.40
C VAL A 217 -12.18 15.35 -14.44
N THR A 218 -13.41 15.08 -14.88
CA THR A 218 -13.72 14.17 -15.99
C THR A 218 -13.87 14.90 -17.33
N GLU A 219 -14.23 16.19 -17.30
CA GLU A 219 -14.36 17.03 -18.49
C GLU A 219 -13.54 18.31 -18.31
N ALA A 220 -12.89 18.75 -19.39
CA ALA A 220 -12.05 19.94 -19.36
C ALA A 220 -12.91 21.22 -19.19
N PRO A 221 -12.58 22.10 -18.22
CA PRO A 221 -13.32 23.33 -17.96
C PRO A 221 -13.06 24.44 -18.99
N LEU A 222 -12.06 24.29 -19.86
CA LEU A 222 -11.80 25.18 -21.00
C LEU A 222 -12.30 24.53 -22.31
N GLY A 223 -13.15 25.25 -23.05
CA GLY A 223 -13.70 24.86 -24.34
C GLY A 223 -13.49 25.91 -25.45
N LYS A 224 -14.04 25.63 -26.66
CA LYS A 224 -13.90 26.45 -27.90
C LYS A 224 -14.59 27.84 -27.86
N GLU A 225 -14.98 28.34 -26.71
CA GLU A 225 -15.89 29.50 -26.57
C GLU A 225 -15.26 30.85 -26.94
N LEU A 226 -13.94 30.96 -26.82
CA LEU A 226 -13.16 32.08 -27.37
C LEU A 226 -12.26 31.56 -28.47
N GLU A 227 -12.58 31.90 -29.72
CA GLU A 227 -11.73 31.66 -30.89
C GLU A 227 -10.78 32.85 -31.10
N GLY A 228 -9.57 32.59 -31.60
CA GLY A 228 -8.57 33.63 -31.89
C GLY A 228 -7.59 33.92 -30.74
N ASP A 229 -6.68 34.86 -30.94
CA ASP A 229 -5.61 35.20 -29.98
C ASP A 229 -6.18 35.97 -28.76
N LEU A 230 -6.12 35.33 -27.59
CA LEU A 230 -6.62 35.92 -26.34
C LEU A 230 -5.81 37.15 -25.92
N THR A 231 -4.56 37.29 -26.38
CA THR A 231 -3.71 38.45 -26.07
C THR A 231 -4.14 39.72 -26.81
N GLN A 232 -4.95 39.57 -27.87
CA GLN A 232 -5.51 40.68 -28.66
C GLN A 232 -7.00 40.92 -28.34
N THR A 233 -7.56 40.16 -27.41
CA THR A 233 -8.95 40.27 -26.98
C THR A 233 -9.09 41.34 -25.90
N ASP A 234 -10.25 42.03 -25.87
CA ASP A 234 -10.58 42.99 -24.83
C ASP A 234 -10.35 42.41 -23.40
N PRO A 235 -9.52 43.07 -22.57
CA PRO A 235 -9.23 42.66 -21.19
C PRO A 235 -10.46 42.28 -20.36
N ALA A 236 -11.56 43.02 -20.49
CA ALA A 236 -12.79 42.75 -19.74
C ALA A 236 -13.43 41.41 -20.16
N ARG A 237 -13.38 41.09 -21.45
CA ARG A 237 -13.88 39.84 -22.01
C ARG A 237 -13.02 38.64 -21.60
N VAL A 238 -11.69 38.78 -21.61
CA VAL A 238 -10.76 37.75 -21.12
C VAL A 238 -11.01 37.45 -19.64
N ARG A 239 -11.21 38.49 -18.81
CA ARG A 239 -11.50 38.34 -17.39
C ARG A 239 -12.83 37.63 -17.16
N LYS A 240 -13.87 37.97 -17.91
CA LYS A 240 -15.17 37.29 -17.82
C LYS A 240 -15.06 35.79 -18.14
N TYR A 241 -14.37 35.45 -19.24
CA TYR A 241 -14.15 34.05 -19.63
C TYR A 241 -13.36 33.28 -18.58
N PHE A 242 -12.32 33.89 -17.99
CA PHE A 242 -11.59 33.29 -16.88
C PHE A 242 -12.50 32.93 -15.71
N LEU A 243 -13.36 33.86 -15.26
CA LEU A 243 -14.26 33.63 -14.14
C LEU A 243 -15.27 32.51 -14.43
N GLU A 244 -15.78 32.44 -15.66
CA GLU A 244 -16.68 31.37 -16.10
C GLU A 244 -15.97 30.00 -16.14
N ALA A 245 -14.74 29.95 -16.67
CA ALA A 245 -13.91 28.75 -16.66
C ALA A 245 -13.54 28.31 -15.22
N LEU A 246 -13.20 29.27 -14.35
CA LEU A 246 -12.88 29.02 -12.95
C LEU A 246 -14.09 28.44 -12.20
N ALA A 247 -15.29 28.99 -12.41
CA ALA A 247 -16.52 28.48 -11.82
C ALA A 247 -16.83 27.05 -12.26
N ARG A 248 -16.64 26.73 -13.56
CA ARG A 248 -16.77 25.37 -14.08
C ARG A 248 -15.75 24.43 -13.47
N PHE A 249 -14.48 24.84 -13.42
CA PHE A 249 -13.41 24.01 -12.85
C PHE A 249 -13.68 23.73 -11.36
N HIS A 250 -14.09 24.76 -10.60
CA HIS A 250 -14.43 24.62 -9.19
C HIS A 250 -15.62 23.66 -8.96
N THR A 251 -16.61 23.69 -9.85
CA THR A 251 -17.78 22.80 -9.79
C THR A 251 -17.41 21.35 -10.12
N ALA A 252 -16.49 21.15 -11.06
CA ALA A 252 -16.06 19.84 -11.51
C ALA A 252 -15.08 19.15 -10.55
N VAL A 253 -14.34 19.90 -9.74
CA VAL A 253 -13.35 19.35 -8.79
C VAL A 253 -14.00 19.06 -7.42
N PRO A 254 -13.89 17.82 -6.90
CA PRO A 254 -14.31 17.47 -5.55
C PRO A 254 -13.68 18.37 -4.48
N PRO A 255 -14.38 18.70 -3.38
CA PRO A 255 -13.87 19.60 -2.33
C PRO A 255 -12.46 19.23 -1.82
N ASP A 256 -12.22 17.92 -1.63
CA ASP A 256 -10.96 17.37 -1.12
C ASP A 256 -9.75 17.58 -2.05
N LEU A 257 -9.99 18.00 -3.29
CA LEU A 257 -8.96 18.21 -4.33
C LEU A 257 -8.77 19.68 -4.72
N ARG A 258 -9.51 20.61 -4.10
CA ARG A 258 -9.53 22.03 -4.49
C ARG A 258 -8.30 22.82 -4.05
N GLU A 259 -7.68 22.41 -2.95
CA GLU A 259 -6.48 23.03 -2.40
C GLU A 259 -5.26 22.12 -2.57
N ASP A 260 -4.16 22.67 -3.08
CA ASP A 260 -2.90 21.97 -3.26
C ASP A 260 -2.19 21.83 -1.92
N ASN A 261 -2.53 20.77 -1.19
CA ASN A 261 -2.00 20.50 0.14
C ASN A 261 -1.41 19.09 0.22
N THR A 262 -0.07 18.99 0.26
CA THR A 262 0.64 17.70 0.40
C THR A 262 0.44 17.03 1.75
N GLU A 263 -0.03 17.76 2.77
CA GLU A 263 -0.38 17.20 4.08
C GLU A 263 -1.81 16.63 4.08
N HIS A 264 -2.66 17.07 3.14
CA HIS A 264 -4.00 16.54 2.98
C HIS A 264 -3.95 15.17 2.28
N LEU A 265 -4.34 14.12 2.99
CA LEU A 265 -4.18 12.72 2.55
C LEU A 265 -4.81 12.45 1.17
N ALA A 266 -6.08 12.83 0.99
CA ALA A 266 -6.81 12.58 -0.25
C ALA A 266 -6.19 13.32 -1.45
N TRP A 267 -5.74 14.56 -1.24
CA TRP A 267 -5.08 15.34 -2.29
C TRP A 267 -3.72 14.76 -2.64
N ARG A 268 -2.86 14.50 -1.64
CA ARG A 268 -1.52 13.93 -1.84
C ARG A 268 -1.60 12.63 -2.63
N ASN A 269 -2.48 11.71 -2.24
CA ASN A 269 -2.57 10.40 -2.87
C ASN A 269 -3.13 10.48 -4.29
N ARG A 270 -4.12 11.35 -4.52
CA ARG A 270 -4.68 11.54 -5.86
C ARG A 270 -3.69 12.21 -6.81
N MET A 271 -2.96 13.23 -6.34
CA MET A 271 -1.92 13.90 -7.13
C MET A 271 -0.75 12.95 -7.40
N PHE A 272 -0.30 12.23 -6.38
CA PHE A 272 0.72 11.21 -6.54
C PHE A 272 0.32 10.17 -7.59
N ALA A 273 -0.89 9.60 -7.48
CA ALA A 273 -1.46 8.66 -8.45
C ALA A 273 -1.50 9.25 -9.88
N ALA A 274 -1.87 10.52 -10.04
CA ALA A 274 -1.85 11.20 -11.34
C ALA A 274 -0.44 11.36 -11.91
N LEU A 275 0.59 11.48 -11.06
CA LEU A 275 2.00 11.61 -11.47
C LEU A 275 2.69 10.28 -11.74
N VAL A 276 2.16 9.17 -11.24
CA VAL A 276 2.71 7.81 -11.43
C VAL A 276 1.83 6.90 -12.31
N GLY A 277 0.62 7.32 -12.67
CA GLY A 277 -0.32 6.56 -13.49
C GLY A 277 -0.28 6.90 -14.98
N GLU A 278 -0.77 5.97 -15.81
CA GLU A 278 -1.07 6.18 -17.23
C GLU A 278 -2.49 6.74 -17.42
N ARG A 279 -2.73 7.47 -18.52
CA ARG A 279 -4.07 7.99 -18.85
C ARG A 279 -4.97 6.86 -19.38
N ASP A 280 -6.26 6.91 -19.08
CA ASP A 280 -7.30 5.93 -19.45
C ASP A 280 -7.22 4.52 -18.82
N GLN A 281 -6.27 4.28 -17.93
CA GLN A 281 -6.40 3.16 -17.00
C GLN A 281 -7.09 3.67 -15.75
N SER A 282 -8.10 2.92 -15.27
CA SER A 282 -8.51 3.03 -13.87
C SER A 282 -7.24 3.07 -13.01
N PRO A 283 -7.22 3.83 -11.90
CA PRO A 283 -6.07 3.84 -10.99
C PRO A 283 -5.61 2.39 -10.82
N PRO A 284 -4.28 2.16 -10.90
CA PRO A 284 -3.70 0.86 -11.22
C PRO A 284 -4.43 -0.26 -10.51
N GLU A 285 -4.50 -1.43 -11.12
CA GLU A 285 -5.15 -2.67 -10.64
C GLU A 285 -4.97 -2.97 -9.12
N GLU A 286 -4.01 -2.32 -8.47
CA GLU A 286 -3.87 -2.06 -7.03
C GLU A 286 -5.14 -1.54 -6.30
N ILE A 287 -6.02 -0.76 -6.95
CA ILE A 287 -7.37 -0.43 -6.45
C ILE A 287 -8.34 -1.61 -6.64
N LEU A 288 -8.10 -2.49 -7.62
CA LEU A 288 -8.86 -3.73 -7.84
C LEU A 288 -8.45 -4.88 -6.91
N LEU A 289 -7.26 -4.82 -6.31
CA LEU A 289 -6.90 -5.65 -5.14
C LEU A 289 -7.66 -5.22 -3.89
N GLY A 290 -8.46 -4.16 -3.97
CA GLY A 290 -9.22 -3.56 -2.87
C GLY A 290 -8.33 -3.15 -1.69
N LEU A 291 -7.03 -2.99 -1.91
CA LEU A 291 -6.11 -2.36 -0.96
C LEU A 291 -6.33 -0.85 -1.04
N SER A 292 -6.43 -0.19 0.12
CA SER A 292 -6.44 1.27 0.11
C SER A 292 -5.08 1.76 -0.45
N PRO A 293 -5.02 2.76 -1.35
CA PRO A 293 -3.77 3.28 -1.91
C PRO A 293 -2.71 3.58 -0.84
N GLU A 294 -3.15 4.04 0.34
CA GLU A 294 -2.32 4.29 1.51
C GLU A 294 -1.59 3.05 2.00
N PHE A 295 -2.29 1.91 2.08
CA PHE A 295 -1.77 0.63 2.55
C PHE A 295 -0.77 0.07 1.55
N PHE A 296 -1.07 0.16 0.25
CA PHE A 296 -0.18 -0.30 -0.79
C PHE A 296 1.18 0.43 -0.78
N MET A 297 1.17 1.75 -0.59
CA MET A 297 2.40 2.55 -0.51
C MET A 297 3.31 2.19 0.67
N GLN A 298 2.80 1.48 1.69
CA GLN A 298 3.63 1.00 2.81
C GLN A 298 4.21 -0.40 2.58
N ILE A 299 3.90 -1.04 1.45
CA ILE A 299 4.38 -2.39 1.15
C ILE A 299 5.76 -2.29 0.50
N GLU A 300 6.74 -2.89 1.15
CA GLU A 300 7.99 -3.27 0.52
C GLU A 300 7.88 -4.74 0.10
N TRP A 301 7.75 -4.97 -1.20
CA TRP A 301 7.74 -6.32 -1.75
C TRP A 301 9.12 -6.97 -1.59
N LEU A 302 9.12 -8.23 -1.18
CA LEU A 302 10.32 -8.97 -0.83
C LEU A 302 10.62 -10.03 -1.90
N PRO A 303 11.90 -10.35 -2.14
CA PRO A 303 12.25 -11.58 -2.83
C PRO A 303 11.66 -12.77 -2.10
N GLY A 304 11.08 -13.69 -2.86
CA GLY A 304 10.47 -14.90 -2.35
C GLY A 304 10.82 -16.05 -3.25
N GLY A 305 9.97 -16.30 -4.23
CA GLY A 305 10.18 -17.31 -5.25
C GLY A 305 9.08 -17.29 -6.30
N ARG A 306 9.29 -18.07 -7.35
CA ARG A 306 8.33 -18.25 -8.45
C ARG A 306 7.87 -19.70 -8.51
N ILE A 307 6.68 -19.91 -9.06
CA ILE A 307 6.11 -21.24 -9.26
C ILE A 307 6.16 -21.55 -10.75
N VAL A 308 6.91 -22.58 -11.13
CA VAL A 308 7.06 -23.02 -12.52
C VAL A 308 6.75 -24.50 -12.58
N ASN A 309 5.76 -24.90 -13.40
CA ASN A 309 5.33 -26.31 -13.50
C ASN A 309 5.00 -26.96 -12.14
N ASN A 310 4.35 -26.20 -11.23
CA ASN A 310 4.06 -26.58 -9.84
C ASN A 310 5.29 -26.80 -8.94
N GLU A 311 6.49 -26.40 -9.38
CA GLU A 311 7.70 -26.39 -8.56
C GLU A 311 7.99 -24.98 -8.05
N LEU A 312 8.30 -24.86 -6.76
CA LEU A 312 8.76 -23.61 -6.16
C LEU A 312 10.26 -23.44 -6.42
N ILE A 313 10.61 -22.34 -7.07
CA ILE A 313 11.99 -21.90 -7.28
C ILE A 313 12.18 -20.62 -6.46
N PHE A 314 12.96 -20.69 -5.38
CA PHE A 314 13.30 -19.51 -4.61
C PHE A 314 14.14 -18.52 -5.43
N ASP A 315 14.06 -17.25 -5.07
CA ASP A 315 14.81 -16.21 -5.78
C ASP A 315 16.33 -16.39 -5.58
N PRO A 316 17.16 -16.40 -6.65
CA PRO A 316 18.60 -16.64 -6.54
C PRO A 316 19.34 -15.57 -5.74
N ILE A 317 18.72 -14.41 -5.48
CA ILE A 317 19.29 -13.38 -4.60
C ILE A 317 19.59 -13.90 -3.18
N PHE A 318 18.87 -14.93 -2.74
CA PHE A 318 19.15 -15.57 -1.47
C PHE A 318 20.48 -16.36 -1.50
N ASP A 319 20.78 -17.06 -2.60
CA ASP A 319 22.07 -17.73 -2.78
C ASP A 319 23.21 -16.70 -2.85
N GLU A 320 22.97 -15.55 -3.49
CA GLU A 320 23.93 -14.44 -3.51
C GLU A 320 24.20 -13.87 -2.10
N ASN A 321 23.16 -13.74 -1.27
CA ASN A 321 23.28 -13.27 0.11
C ASN A 321 24.05 -14.28 0.98
N ASP A 322 23.84 -15.59 0.80
CA ASP A 322 24.60 -16.63 1.51
C ASP A 322 26.09 -16.61 1.13
N GLN A 323 26.41 -16.26 -0.12
CA GLN A 323 27.80 -16.10 -0.59
C GLN A 323 28.44 -14.78 -0.15
N ARG A 324 27.63 -13.74 0.12
CA ARG A 324 28.08 -12.38 0.49
C ARG A 324 27.33 -11.86 1.73
N PRO A 325 27.47 -12.50 2.90
CA PRO A 325 26.72 -12.16 4.10
C PRO A 325 27.08 -10.77 4.69
N ASP A 326 28.22 -10.22 4.30
CA ASP A 326 28.70 -8.90 4.73
C ASP A 326 28.08 -7.74 3.95
N ASP A 327 27.31 -8.02 2.87
CA ASP A 327 26.61 -6.99 2.10
C ASP A 327 25.31 -6.55 2.83
N PRO A 328 25.26 -5.34 3.40
CA PRO A 328 24.12 -4.90 4.19
C PRO A 328 22.86 -4.70 3.35
N GLU A 329 22.99 -4.38 2.06
CA GLU A 329 21.84 -4.17 1.18
C GLU A 329 21.15 -5.50 0.86
N LEU A 330 21.94 -6.53 0.51
CA LEU A 330 21.43 -7.88 0.29
C LEU A 330 20.79 -8.45 1.55
N ARG A 331 21.42 -8.27 2.71
CA ARG A 331 20.88 -8.73 3.99
C ARG A 331 19.56 -8.05 4.36
N SER A 332 19.39 -6.77 4.03
CA SER A 332 18.15 -6.03 4.27
C SER A 332 17.01 -6.48 3.34
N LEU A 333 17.35 -6.82 2.10
CA LEU A 333 16.43 -7.26 1.06
C LEU A 333 15.97 -8.71 1.26
N CYS A 334 16.88 -9.60 1.64
CA CYS A 334 16.64 -11.04 1.80
C CYS A 334 16.01 -11.38 3.16
N ASP A 335 14.69 -11.27 3.27
CA ASP A 335 13.95 -11.70 4.46
C ASP A 335 13.52 -13.18 4.36
N GLU A 336 14.21 -14.06 5.10
CA GLU A 336 13.93 -15.51 5.13
C GLU A 336 12.48 -15.85 5.51
N ARG A 337 11.77 -14.95 6.19
CA ARG A 337 10.36 -15.16 6.55
C ARG A 337 9.47 -15.24 5.31
N ALA A 338 9.81 -14.51 4.24
CA ALA A 338 9.08 -14.57 2.98
C ALA A 338 9.07 -15.99 2.39
N LYS A 339 10.21 -16.69 2.42
CA LYS A 339 10.30 -18.11 2.01
C LYS A 339 9.39 -19.00 2.87
N GLY A 340 9.43 -18.80 4.18
CA GLY A 340 8.61 -19.54 5.13
C GLY A 340 7.10 -19.38 4.88
N PHE A 341 6.66 -18.15 4.59
CA PHE A 341 5.27 -17.88 4.26
C PHE A 341 4.85 -18.55 2.95
N ILE A 342 5.63 -18.38 1.87
CA ILE A 342 5.36 -19.00 0.57
C ILE A 342 5.25 -20.52 0.71
N PHE A 343 6.15 -21.13 1.46
CA PHE A 343 6.14 -22.57 1.69
C PHE A 343 4.89 -23.04 2.44
N ASN A 344 4.41 -22.27 3.43
CA ASN A 344 3.15 -22.58 4.11
C ASN A 344 1.94 -22.46 3.18
N PHE A 345 1.90 -21.47 2.29
CA PHE A 345 0.83 -21.33 1.30
C PHE A 345 0.81 -22.49 0.31
N LEU A 346 1.96 -22.95 -0.18
CA LEU A 346 2.04 -24.10 -1.07
C LEU A 346 1.62 -25.43 -0.43
N ARG A 347 1.79 -25.56 0.89
CA ARG A 347 1.27 -26.72 1.63
C ARG A 347 -0.26 -26.70 1.75
N GLU A 348 -0.85 -25.52 1.75
CA GLU A 348 -2.31 -25.33 1.87
C GLU A 348 -3.01 -25.37 0.51
N PHE A 349 -2.44 -24.70 -0.49
CA PHE A 349 -2.97 -24.56 -1.83
C PHE A 349 -2.04 -25.24 -2.83
N THR A 350 -2.52 -26.28 -3.49
CA THR A 350 -1.75 -27.03 -4.48
C THR A 350 -1.79 -26.42 -5.88
N ASP A 351 -2.66 -25.44 -6.09
CA ASP A 351 -3.00 -24.83 -7.38
C ASP A 351 -2.64 -23.34 -7.44
N ILE A 352 -1.59 -22.92 -6.72
CA ILE A 352 -1.10 -21.54 -6.78
C ILE A 352 -0.48 -21.29 -8.17
N GLU A 353 -0.96 -20.24 -8.83
CA GLU A 353 -0.42 -19.72 -10.10
C GLU A 353 0.78 -18.80 -9.81
N TYR A 354 0.61 -17.84 -8.90
CA TYR A 354 1.68 -16.98 -8.42
C TYR A 354 1.45 -16.56 -6.97
N ILE A 355 2.53 -16.14 -6.31
CA ILE A 355 2.51 -15.56 -4.97
C ILE A 355 3.58 -14.47 -4.84
N ASN A 356 3.20 -13.36 -4.23
CA ASN A 356 4.09 -12.27 -3.86
C ASN A 356 3.93 -11.98 -2.38
N VAL A 357 5.04 -11.71 -1.69
CA VAL A 357 5.05 -11.38 -0.27
C VAL A 357 5.71 -10.03 -0.07
N GLY A 358 5.12 -9.17 0.74
CA GLY A 358 5.68 -7.88 1.12
C GLY A 358 5.63 -7.66 2.62
N ARG A 359 6.56 -6.84 3.14
CA ARG A 359 6.52 -6.33 4.51
C ARG A 359 5.88 -4.94 4.53
N VAL A 360 5.08 -4.68 5.55
CA VAL A 360 4.49 -3.36 5.80
C VAL A 360 5.48 -2.55 6.62
N VAL A 361 6.10 -1.54 6.00
CA VAL A 361 7.22 -0.78 6.57
C VAL A 361 6.77 0.17 7.67
N THR A 362 5.66 0.89 7.45
CA THR A 362 5.09 1.82 8.44
C THR A 362 3.67 1.40 8.82
N SER A 363 3.36 1.43 10.12
CA SER A 363 1.97 1.28 10.55
C SER A 363 1.16 2.49 10.09
N LEU A 364 0.03 2.24 9.44
CA LEU A 364 -0.94 3.28 9.09
C LEU A 364 -1.92 3.61 10.22
N SER A 365 -1.77 3.01 11.40
CA SER A 365 -2.54 3.36 12.59
C SER A 365 -1.91 4.56 13.29
N LYS A 366 -2.69 5.37 14.00
CA LYS A 366 -2.22 6.57 14.73
C LYS A 366 -1.35 6.27 15.96
N ARG A 367 -0.79 5.06 16.05
CA ARG A 367 -0.14 4.53 17.25
C ARG A 367 1.36 4.86 17.28
N GLY A 368 1.91 5.03 18.47
CA GLY A 368 3.36 5.22 18.69
C GLY A 368 4.19 3.94 18.44
N VAL A 369 5.52 4.07 18.54
CA VAL A 369 6.46 2.95 18.42
C VAL A 369 6.23 1.95 19.55
N PHE A 370 6.11 0.66 19.23
CA PHE A 370 5.87 -0.42 20.20
C PHE A 370 7.14 -1.22 20.51
N MET A 371 7.21 -1.80 21.71
CA MET A 371 8.20 -2.85 22.05
C MET A 371 7.77 -4.24 21.52
N GLY A 372 8.73 -5.05 21.06
CA GLY A 372 8.55 -6.44 20.55
C GLY A 372 8.40 -6.58 19.03
N ARG A 373 8.57 -7.78 18.44
CA ARG A 373 8.40 -8.00 16.99
C ARG A 373 6.92 -7.99 16.60
N ARG A 374 6.47 -6.86 16.04
CA ARG A 374 5.13 -6.71 15.42
C ARG A 374 5.20 -6.60 13.90
N GLY A 375 6.08 -7.38 13.27
CA GLY A 375 6.17 -7.41 11.81
C GLY A 375 4.81 -7.77 11.20
N VAL A 376 4.34 -6.93 10.27
CA VAL A 376 3.15 -7.20 9.48
C VAL A 376 3.59 -7.43 8.04
N PHE A 377 3.13 -8.52 7.47
CA PHE A 377 3.36 -8.89 6.08
C PHE A 377 2.03 -9.00 5.37
N ILE A 378 2.11 -8.88 4.06
CA ILE A 378 1.02 -9.14 3.14
C ILE A 378 1.48 -10.23 2.18
N ALA A 379 0.60 -11.19 1.93
CA ALA A 379 0.76 -12.15 0.86
C ALA A 379 -0.37 -11.94 -0.15
N GLU A 380 0.00 -11.73 -1.40
CA GLU A 380 -0.92 -11.73 -2.52
C GLU A 380 -0.68 -12.99 -3.34
N MET A 381 -1.70 -13.81 -3.52
CA MET A 381 -1.59 -15.04 -4.30
C MET A 381 -2.78 -15.21 -5.24
N LYS A 382 -2.54 -15.77 -6.42
CA LYS A 382 -3.60 -16.19 -7.33
C LYS A 382 -3.58 -17.70 -7.46
N ARG A 383 -4.77 -18.30 -7.46
CA ARG A 383 -4.96 -19.73 -7.71
C ARG A 383 -5.38 -19.93 -9.17
N GLN A 384 -4.99 -21.07 -9.74
CA GLN A 384 -5.37 -21.46 -11.09
C GLN A 384 -6.91 -21.49 -11.20
N GLY A 385 -7.44 -20.83 -12.24
CA GLY A 385 -8.88 -20.74 -12.48
C GLY A 385 -9.64 -19.77 -11.57
N SER A 386 -8.99 -19.12 -10.59
CA SER A 386 -9.60 -18.03 -9.82
C SER A 386 -9.60 -16.74 -10.64
N ALA A 387 -10.75 -16.04 -10.67
CA ALA A 387 -10.90 -14.77 -11.36
C ALA A 387 -10.12 -13.63 -10.69
N ARG A 388 -9.86 -13.72 -9.38
CA ARG A 388 -9.17 -12.68 -8.61
C ARG A 388 -8.11 -13.28 -7.68
N PRO A 389 -7.02 -12.54 -7.40
CA PRO A 389 -6.07 -12.91 -6.37
C PRO A 389 -6.70 -12.80 -4.98
N ILE A 390 -6.14 -13.57 -4.05
CA ILE A 390 -6.45 -13.60 -2.63
C ILE A 390 -5.37 -12.80 -1.91
N VAL A 391 -5.78 -11.88 -1.03
CA VAL A 391 -4.87 -11.08 -0.21
C VAL A 391 -4.98 -11.47 1.25
N ARG A 392 -3.85 -11.83 1.86
CA ARG A 392 -3.73 -12.26 3.26
C ARG A 392 -2.84 -11.28 4.03
N ILE A 393 -3.24 -10.96 5.26
CA ILE A 393 -2.41 -10.25 6.24
C ILE A 393 -1.80 -11.28 7.19
N LEU A 394 -0.48 -11.22 7.34
CA LEU A 394 0.31 -12.08 8.21
C LEU A 394 0.91 -11.22 9.31
N ARG A 395 0.48 -11.41 10.56
CA ARG A 395 0.98 -10.65 11.71
C ARG A 395 1.84 -11.54 12.59
N MET A 396 3.11 -11.18 12.72
CA MET A 396 4.02 -11.87 13.64
C MET A 396 3.54 -11.74 15.08
N GLN A 397 3.69 -12.82 15.84
CA GLN A 397 3.43 -12.83 17.27
C GLN A 397 4.36 -11.85 18.00
N LYS A 398 3.79 -11.00 18.86
CA LYS A 398 4.54 -9.97 19.61
C LYS A 398 5.57 -10.56 20.57
N TRP A 399 5.17 -11.59 21.31
CA TRP A 399 5.96 -12.26 22.34
C TRP A 399 6.11 -13.72 21.94
N GLY A 400 7.13 -14.03 21.15
CA GLY A 400 7.45 -15.38 20.72
C GLY A 400 8.68 -15.93 21.43
N ILE A 401 9.16 -17.08 20.94
CA ILE A 401 10.38 -17.72 21.46
C ILE A 401 11.56 -16.73 21.44
N TRP A 402 11.67 -15.91 20.40
CA TRP A 402 12.77 -14.95 20.25
C TRP A 402 12.81 -13.96 21.43
N GLU A 403 11.69 -13.29 21.72
CA GLU A 403 11.62 -12.29 22.77
C GLU A 403 11.86 -12.90 24.16
N HIS A 404 11.35 -14.10 24.42
CA HIS A 404 11.60 -14.79 25.68
C HIS A 404 13.05 -15.24 25.84
N LEU A 405 13.73 -15.64 24.76
CA LEU A 405 15.17 -15.90 24.79
C LEU A 405 15.97 -14.62 25.08
N ASP A 406 15.56 -13.47 24.53
CA ASP A 406 16.16 -12.16 24.81
C ASP A 406 16.00 -11.74 26.28
N GLU A 407 14.98 -12.23 26.97
CA GLU A 407 14.79 -12.11 28.43
C GLU A 407 15.68 -13.08 29.25
N ASN A 408 16.64 -13.75 28.60
CA ASN A 408 17.52 -14.78 29.18
C ASN A 408 16.80 -16.03 29.72
N LYS A 409 15.58 -16.32 29.24
CA LYS A 409 14.92 -17.60 29.52
C LYS A 409 15.59 -18.71 28.72
N ASP A 410 15.55 -19.95 29.21
CA ASP A 410 15.98 -21.09 28.41
C ASP A 410 14.92 -21.44 27.35
N LEU A 411 15.34 -22.24 26.37
CA LEU A 411 14.51 -22.60 25.21
C LEU A 411 13.20 -23.31 25.59
N CYS A 412 13.18 -24.15 26.63
CA CYS A 412 11.95 -24.85 27.01
C CYS A 412 10.92 -23.87 27.56
N TRP A 413 11.33 -23.00 28.49
CA TRP A 413 10.47 -21.95 29.02
C TRP A 413 10.03 -20.95 27.94
N ALA A 414 10.92 -20.56 27.05
CA ALA A 414 10.59 -19.67 25.92
C ALA A 414 9.56 -20.29 24.96
N ILE A 415 9.62 -21.60 24.72
CA ILE A 415 8.59 -22.32 23.94
C ILE A 415 7.25 -22.29 24.69
N MET A 416 7.23 -22.68 25.97
CA MET A 416 6.00 -22.76 26.76
C MET A 416 5.28 -21.40 26.81
N GLU A 417 5.98 -20.32 27.16
CA GLU A 417 5.36 -18.99 27.23
C GLU A 417 4.91 -18.47 25.85
N SER A 418 5.63 -18.82 24.77
CA SER A 418 5.20 -18.49 23.41
C SER A 418 3.89 -19.20 23.02
N GLU A 419 3.69 -20.44 23.47
CA GLU A 419 2.44 -21.18 23.27
C GLU A 419 1.32 -20.60 24.14
N ASP A 420 1.58 -20.32 25.42
CA ASP A 420 0.61 -19.68 26.31
C ASP A 420 0.14 -18.33 25.76
N TYR A 421 1.06 -17.56 25.17
CA TYR A 421 0.71 -16.30 24.50
C TYR A 421 -0.14 -16.54 23.24
N THR A 422 0.09 -17.61 22.49
CA THR A 422 -0.74 -17.97 21.34
C THR A 422 -2.18 -18.24 21.79
N ASP A 423 -2.35 -19.08 22.81
CA ASP A 423 -3.65 -19.43 23.37
C ASP A 423 -4.36 -18.20 23.95
N TYR A 424 -3.63 -17.34 24.66
CA TYR A 424 -4.13 -16.06 25.13
C TYR A 424 -4.74 -15.21 24.00
N ILE A 425 -4.08 -15.11 22.84
CA ILE A 425 -4.59 -14.34 21.69
C ILE A 425 -5.85 -14.98 21.11
N LEU A 426 -5.89 -16.31 21.01
CA LEU A 426 -7.05 -17.04 20.48
C LEU A 426 -8.27 -16.95 21.41
N ASP A 427 -8.07 -17.12 22.72
CA ASP A 427 -9.10 -16.97 23.75
C ASP A 427 -9.65 -15.54 23.78
N ARG A 428 -8.76 -14.55 23.69
CA ARG A 428 -9.13 -13.14 23.58
C ARG A 428 -10.00 -12.87 22.37
N ARG A 429 -9.64 -13.43 21.21
CA ARG A 429 -10.42 -13.31 19.98
C ARG A 429 -11.79 -13.99 20.11
N LEU A 430 -11.86 -15.17 20.73
CA LEU A 430 -13.11 -15.87 21.01
C LEU A 430 -14.02 -15.05 21.92
N ALA A 431 -13.49 -14.45 22.98
CA ALA A 431 -14.22 -13.60 23.89
C ALA A 431 -14.78 -12.33 23.21
N CYS A 432 -13.99 -11.67 22.35
CA CYS A 432 -14.46 -10.55 21.55
C CYS A 432 -15.68 -10.94 20.69
N ARG A 433 -15.64 -12.11 20.05
CA ARG A 433 -16.79 -12.62 19.27
C ARG A 433 -17.99 -12.94 20.13
N GLN A 434 -17.77 -13.54 21.30
CA GLN A 434 -18.83 -13.86 22.24
C GLN A 434 -19.55 -12.61 22.76
N LEU A 435 -18.85 -11.47 22.83
CA LEU A 435 -19.41 -10.16 23.15
C LEU A 435 -19.88 -9.38 21.89
N GLY A 436 -19.92 -10.04 20.73
CA GLY A 436 -20.52 -9.50 19.53
C GLY A 436 -19.68 -8.48 18.77
N MET A 437 -18.36 -8.43 18.99
CA MET A 437 -17.44 -7.63 18.17
C MET A 437 -17.32 -8.25 16.77
N ASN A 438 -17.55 -7.44 15.73
CA ASN A 438 -17.46 -7.89 14.33
C ASN A 438 -16.00 -8.02 13.89
N LEU A 439 -15.46 -9.24 13.98
CA LEU A 439 -14.08 -9.58 13.62
C LEU A 439 -14.04 -10.43 12.34
N PRO A 440 -12.96 -10.38 11.55
CA PRO A 440 -12.77 -11.23 10.37
C PRO A 440 -13.12 -12.70 10.66
N PRO A 441 -13.85 -13.38 9.76
CA PRO A 441 -14.49 -14.67 10.03
C PRO A 441 -13.48 -15.78 10.37
N GLN A 442 -12.28 -15.72 9.82
CA GLN A 442 -11.25 -16.73 10.02
C GLN A 442 -9.91 -16.07 10.36
N VAL A 443 -9.20 -16.67 11.31
CA VAL A 443 -7.80 -16.38 11.63
C VAL A 443 -7.12 -17.72 11.82
N SER A 444 -6.02 -17.95 11.12
CA SER A 444 -5.22 -19.16 11.22
C SER A 444 -3.92 -18.87 11.97
N THR A 445 -3.53 -19.76 12.86
CA THR A 445 -2.22 -19.72 13.50
C THR A 445 -1.26 -20.60 12.71
N ARG A 446 -0.12 -20.04 12.33
CA ARG A 446 0.89 -20.71 11.53
C ARG A 446 2.27 -20.45 12.11
N ARG A 447 3.27 -21.24 11.67
CA ARG A 447 4.67 -21.09 12.11
C ARG A 447 5.61 -21.11 10.93
N ILE A 448 6.69 -20.36 11.05
CA ILE A 448 7.87 -20.41 10.18
C ILE A 448 9.10 -20.68 11.02
N MET A 449 10.19 -21.11 10.38
CA MET A 449 11.48 -21.26 11.03
C MET A 449 12.33 -20.02 10.78
N GLU A 450 13.00 -19.53 11.81
CA GLU A 450 13.96 -18.44 11.73
C GLU A 450 15.26 -18.81 12.46
N SER A 451 16.39 -18.24 12.06
CA SER A 451 17.65 -18.37 12.78
C SER A 451 17.76 -17.29 13.84
N TYR A 452 17.90 -17.67 15.11
CA TYR A 452 17.99 -16.74 16.22
C TYR A 452 19.30 -15.95 16.18
N ALA A 453 19.20 -14.63 16.18
CA ALA A 453 20.32 -13.70 16.18
C ALA A 453 20.15 -12.59 17.24
N GLY A 454 19.41 -12.90 18.31
CA GLY A 454 19.14 -12.00 19.43
C GLY A 454 20.30 -11.91 20.43
N VAL A 455 20.02 -11.36 21.61
CA VAL A 455 21.05 -11.02 22.60
C VAL A 455 21.58 -12.23 23.37
N ASN A 456 20.85 -13.34 23.39
CA ASN A 456 21.23 -14.54 24.12
C ASN A 456 22.20 -15.42 23.31
N HIS A 457 23.49 -15.15 23.46
CA HIS A 457 24.56 -15.82 22.71
C HIS A 457 24.54 -17.36 22.80
N ALA A 458 23.94 -17.97 23.84
CA ALA A 458 23.84 -19.43 23.98
C ALA A 458 22.97 -20.10 22.88
N TYR A 459 22.06 -19.32 22.28
CA TYR A 459 21.13 -19.79 21.25
C TYR A 459 21.41 -19.17 19.87
N GLN A 460 22.46 -18.35 19.73
CA GLN A 460 22.82 -17.69 18.48
C GLN A 460 23.01 -18.71 17.34
N GLY A 461 22.42 -18.43 16.18
CA GLY A 461 22.42 -19.29 15.01
C GLY A 461 21.49 -20.51 15.08
N ARG A 462 20.84 -20.78 16.23
CA ARG A 462 19.90 -21.90 16.32
C ARG A 462 18.61 -21.58 15.60
N ARG A 463 18.02 -22.59 14.97
CA ARG A 463 16.71 -22.45 14.34
C ARG A 463 15.61 -22.53 15.39
N ILE A 464 14.74 -21.53 15.42
CA ILE A 464 13.59 -21.43 16.32
C ILE A 464 12.31 -21.24 15.50
N TRP A 465 11.18 -21.61 16.09
CA TRP A 465 9.87 -21.34 15.51
C TRP A 465 9.47 -19.89 15.77
N ALA A 466 8.89 -19.25 14.76
CA ALA A 466 8.22 -17.97 14.89
C ALA A 466 6.75 -18.15 14.49
N THR A 467 5.84 -17.83 15.41
CA THR A 467 4.39 -17.92 15.21
C THR A 467 3.88 -16.64 14.56
N TYR A 468 2.91 -16.79 13.64
CA TYR A 468 2.19 -15.67 13.05
C TYR A 468 0.70 -15.99 12.93
N PHE A 469 -0.10 -14.93 12.94
CA PHE A 469 -1.54 -14.99 12.73
C PHE A 469 -1.87 -14.53 11.32
N GLU A 470 -2.56 -15.38 10.57
CA GLU A 470 -2.97 -15.16 9.20
C GLU A 470 -4.46 -14.85 9.15
N ARG A 471 -4.84 -13.83 8.37
CA ARG A 471 -6.24 -13.56 8.04
C ARG A 471 -6.38 -13.03 6.62
N GLU A 472 -7.60 -13.10 6.08
CA GLU A 472 -7.97 -12.35 4.89
C GLU A 472 -7.85 -10.83 5.12
N TYR A 473 -7.46 -10.11 4.07
CA TYR A 473 -7.55 -8.66 4.04
C TYR A 473 -9.02 -8.22 4.03
N VAL A 474 -9.33 -7.13 4.75
CA VAL A 474 -10.69 -6.58 4.83
C VAL A 474 -10.76 -5.39 3.87
N HIS A 475 -11.49 -5.55 2.77
CA HIS A 475 -11.68 -4.49 1.80
C HIS A 475 -12.64 -3.42 2.33
N GLY A 476 -12.21 -2.16 2.29
CA GLY A 476 -13.00 -1.03 2.77
C GLY A 476 -12.14 0.18 3.14
N VAL A 477 -12.78 1.17 3.75
CA VAL A 477 -12.14 2.42 4.19
C VAL A 477 -12.06 2.44 5.70
N ALA A 478 -10.88 2.70 6.26
CA ALA A 478 -10.75 2.88 7.70
C ALA A 478 -11.56 4.11 8.16
N SER A 479 -12.31 3.94 9.24
CA SER A 479 -13.22 4.97 9.80
C SER A 479 -12.54 6.32 10.05
N ASP A 480 -11.26 6.32 10.42
CA ASP A 480 -10.47 7.51 10.72
C ASP A 480 -9.84 8.18 9.49
N LYS A 481 -10.03 7.59 8.30
CA LYS A 481 -9.51 8.04 6.99
C LYS A 481 -10.62 8.33 5.97
N ILE A 482 -11.88 8.34 6.40
CA ILE A 482 -12.99 8.73 5.54
C ILE A 482 -12.77 10.17 5.05
N PRO A 483 -12.81 10.42 3.73
CA PRO A 483 -12.61 11.77 3.17
C PRO A 483 -13.68 12.76 3.66
N PRO A 484 -13.32 14.03 3.95
CA PRO A 484 -14.25 15.05 4.44
C PRO A 484 -15.49 15.23 3.56
N SER A 485 -15.34 15.16 2.23
CA SER A 485 -16.45 15.27 1.27
C SER A 485 -17.59 14.26 1.51
N ARG A 486 -17.30 13.10 2.10
CA ARG A 486 -18.30 12.06 2.38
C ARG A 486 -19.28 12.46 3.47
N TYR A 487 -18.85 13.31 4.41
CA TYR A 487 -19.69 13.80 5.50
C TYR A 487 -20.75 14.82 5.03
N ALA A 488 -20.64 15.32 3.80
CA ALA A 488 -21.69 16.13 3.18
C ALA A 488 -22.92 15.31 2.77
N ASN A 489 -22.80 13.99 2.60
CA ASN A 489 -23.93 13.12 2.27
C ASN A 489 -24.68 12.70 3.56
N PRO A 490 -25.95 13.13 3.75
CA PRO A 490 -26.70 12.82 4.96
C PRO A 490 -26.94 11.32 5.15
N GLU A 491 -27.21 10.58 4.06
CA GLU A 491 -27.48 9.14 4.16
C GLU A 491 -26.22 8.35 4.53
N PHE A 492 -25.07 8.74 3.97
CA PHE A 492 -23.78 8.20 4.39
C PHE A 492 -23.57 8.41 5.90
N CYS A 493 -23.80 9.64 6.39
CA CYS A 493 -23.63 9.99 7.79
C CYS A 493 -24.53 9.16 8.73
N ARG A 494 -25.81 8.97 8.38
CA ARG A 494 -26.73 8.15 9.19
C ARG A 494 -26.28 6.70 9.30
N ARG A 495 -25.91 6.09 8.16
CA ARG A 495 -25.44 4.69 8.15
C ARG A 495 -24.13 4.52 8.90
N PHE A 496 -23.20 5.46 8.70
CA PHE A 496 -21.92 5.46 9.41
C PHE A 496 -22.10 5.63 10.92
N ALA A 497 -22.92 6.60 11.37
CA ALA A 497 -23.22 6.80 12.79
C ALA A 497 -23.75 5.52 13.45
N ARG A 498 -24.66 4.82 12.77
CA ARG A 498 -25.25 3.57 13.25
C ARG A 498 -24.18 2.50 13.47
N LEU A 499 -23.36 2.24 12.44
CA LEU A 499 -22.30 1.24 12.48
C LEU A 499 -21.25 1.57 13.54
N LEU A 500 -20.84 2.83 13.61
CA LEU A 500 -19.83 3.30 14.55
C LEU A 500 -20.32 3.21 16.01
N GLY A 501 -21.57 3.57 16.28
CA GLY A 501 -22.18 3.43 17.61
C GLY A 501 -22.24 1.97 18.08
N CYS A 502 -22.65 1.05 17.20
CA CYS A 502 -22.65 -0.38 17.49
C CYS A 502 -21.23 -0.91 17.80
N ALA A 503 -20.24 -0.53 16.99
CA ALA A 503 -18.86 -0.94 17.19
C ALA A 503 -18.27 -0.39 18.49
N ALA A 504 -18.54 0.88 18.80
CA ALA A 504 -18.11 1.56 20.02
C ALA A 504 -18.56 0.83 21.29
N ALA A 505 -19.82 0.37 21.34
CA ALA A 505 -20.35 -0.37 22.49
C ALA A 505 -19.53 -1.64 22.76
N THR A 506 -19.29 -2.45 21.73
CA THR A 506 -18.50 -3.68 21.87
C THR A 506 -17.05 -3.40 22.25
N ASN A 507 -16.44 -2.38 21.64
CA ASN A 507 -15.05 -1.97 21.87
C ASN A 507 -14.83 -1.49 23.32
N LEU A 508 -15.76 -0.68 23.84
CA LEU A 508 -15.76 -0.18 25.22
C LEU A 508 -15.92 -1.32 26.23
N ILE A 509 -16.86 -2.25 26.01
CA ILE A 509 -17.09 -3.40 26.92
C ILE A 509 -15.81 -4.22 27.08
N VAL A 510 -15.14 -4.55 25.97
CA VAL A 510 -13.90 -5.34 25.99
C VAL A 510 -12.69 -4.55 26.49
N GLY A 511 -12.82 -3.26 26.81
CA GLY A 511 -11.74 -2.43 27.37
C GLY A 511 -10.49 -2.39 26.50
N ARG A 512 -10.69 -2.04 25.23
CA ARG A 512 -9.62 -2.04 24.22
C ARG A 512 -8.74 -0.79 24.33
N MET A 513 -7.49 -1.00 24.74
CA MET A 513 -6.53 0.10 24.90
C MET A 513 -5.07 -0.33 24.68
N THR A 514 -4.20 0.66 24.53
CA THR A 514 -2.75 0.45 24.52
C THR A 514 -2.25 0.05 25.90
N THR A 515 -1.31 -0.90 25.96
CA THR A 515 -0.70 -1.32 27.22
C THR A 515 0.17 -0.22 27.82
N ASP A 516 0.91 0.50 26.97
CA ASP A 516 1.97 1.42 27.41
C ASP A 516 1.42 2.80 27.76
N THR A 517 0.57 3.37 26.91
CA THR A 517 0.03 4.73 27.07
C THR A 517 -1.37 4.76 27.71
N GLN A 518 -2.00 3.60 27.94
CA GLN A 518 -3.36 3.48 28.50
C GLN A 518 -4.42 4.28 27.72
N THR A 519 -4.20 4.42 26.40
CA THR A 519 -5.09 5.15 25.49
C THR A 519 -6.09 4.20 24.83
N VAL A 520 -7.34 4.62 24.72
CA VAL A 520 -8.40 3.87 24.03
C VAL A 520 -8.05 3.66 22.56
N LEU A 521 -8.28 2.43 22.07
CA LEU A 521 -8.07 2.04 20.68
C LEU A 521 -9.43 1.90 19.97
N PHE A 522 -9.94 3.02 19.48
CA PHE A 522 -11.18 3.06 18.70
C PHE A 522 -11.13 4.22 17.70
N ASP A 523 -11.62 3.99 16.48
CA ASP A 523 -11.60 4.98 15.40
C ASP A 523 -10.15 5.46 15.12
N ASP A 524 -9.25 4.47 15.03
CA ASP A 524 -7.78 4.65 14.96
C ASP A 524 -7.11 3.92 13.78
N GLY A 525 -7.93 3.34 12.89
CA GLY A 525 -7.51 2.65 11.68
C GLY A 525 -7.93 1.19 11.60
N ASP A 526 -8.35 0.58 12.71
CA ASP A 526 -8.71 -0.84 12.73
C ASP A 526 -10.19 -1.10 12.40
N GLU A 527 -11.08 -0.13 12.62
CA GLU A 527 -12.49 -0.18 12.20
C GLU A 527 -12.62 0.14 10.71
N ILE A 528 -12.84 -0.89 9.89
CA ILE A 528 -12.94 -0.81 8.43
C ILE A 528 -14.42 -0.77 8.01
N ILE A 529 -14.81 0.27 7.29
CA ILE A 529 -16.14 0.45 6.70
C ILE A 529 -16.19 -0.27 5.36
N ILE A 530 -17.13 -1.20 5.24
CA ILE A 530 -17.47 -1.87 3.98
C ILE A 530 -18.61 -1.10 3.34
N GLU A 531 -18.47 -0.82 2.05
CA GLU A 531 -19.40 -0.01 1.28
C GLU A 531 -20.10 -0.84 0.20
N ASP A 532 -21.33 -0.45 -0.16
CA ASP A 532 -22.03 -0.98 -1.32
C ASP A 532 -21.56 -0.34 -2.63
N GLU A 533 -22.16 -0.75 -3.75
CA GLU A 533 -21.86 -0.22 -5.09
C GLU A 533 -22.13 1.30 -5.20
N GLN A 534 -22.99 1.85 -4.34
CA GLN A 534 -23.28 3.29 -4.26
C GLN A 534 -22.35 4.02 -3.30
N SER A 535 -21.30 3.35 -2.81
CA SER A 535 -20.35 3.87 -1.82
C SER A 535 -21.03 4.28 -0.51
N LEU A 536 -22.10 3.60 -0.11
CA LEU A 536 -22.76 3.80 1.18
C LEU A 536 -22.31 2.73 2.19
N PRO A 537 -22.12 3.08 3.49
CA PRO A 537 -21.71 2.12 4.50
C PRO A 537 -22.77 1.03 4.68
N VAL A 538 -22.34 -0.23 4.63
CA VAL A 538 -23.21 -1.40 4.86
C VAL A 538 -22.76 -2.26 6.04
N ASP A 539 -21.47 -2.28 6.35
CA ASP A 539 -20.92 -3.02 7.49
C ASP A 539 -19.65 -2.34 8.04
N LEU A 540 -19.29 -2.68 9.28
CA LEU A 540 -18.05 -2.25 9.93
C LEU A 540 -17.38 -3.46 10.57
N VAL A 541 -16.18 -3.76 10.09
CA VAL A 541 -15.36 -4.88 10.59
C VAL A 541 -14.15 -4.33 11.33
N VAL A 542 -13.91 -4.82 12.55
CA VAL A 542 -12.72 -4.53 13.34
C VAL A 542 -11.61 -5.48 12.89
N SER A 543 -10.69 -4.98 12.06
CA SER A 543 -9.68 -5.80 11.38
C SER A 543 -8.59 -6.37 12.31
N ASP A 544 -8.44 -5.82 13.52
CA ASP A 544 -7.51 -6.29 14.55
C ASP A 544 -8.09 -6.08 15.95
N HIS A 545 -7.96 -7.07 16.83
CA HIS A 545 -8.46 -7.05 18.21
C HIS A 545 -7.33 -6.79 19.23
N THR A 546 -6.20 -6.25 18.79
CA THR A 546 -5.08 -5.86 19.66
C THR A 546 -5.56 -4.87 20.71
N GLY A 547 -5.09 -5.07 21.95
CA GLY A 547 -5.40 -4.21 23.08
C GLY A 547 -6.71 -4.56 23.80
N THR A 548 -7.52 -5.49 23.30
CA THR A 548 -8.74 -5.92 24.02
C THR A 548 -8.37 -6.61 25.33
N PHE A 549 -9.23 -6.45 26.34
CA PHE A 549 -9.06 -6.91 27.71
C PHE A 549 -7.79 -6.36 28.38
N THR A 550 -7.23 -5.25 27.88
CA THR A 550 -6.10 -4.59 28.56
C THR A 550 -6.60 -3.88 29.82
N ASP A 551 -7.68 -3.10 29.71
CA ASP A 551 -8.44 -2.66 30.87
C ASP A 551 -9.68 -3.53 31.08
N PHE A 552 -9.85 -3.98 32.30
CA PHE A 552 -10.92 -4.89 32.70
C PHE A 552 -11.49 -4.54 34.08
N LYS A 553 -11.05 -3.44 34.70
CA LYS A 553 -11.44 -3.06 36.07
C LYS A 553 -12.04 -1.67 36.14
N THR A 554 -11.58 -0.75 35.29
CA THR A 554 -11.97 0.66 35.35
C THR A 554 -13.44 0.82 35.01
N ASP A 555 -14.12 1.75 35.68
CA ASP A 555 -15.52 2.09 35.36
C ASP A 555 -15.62 2.60 33.91
N LEU A 556 -16.59 2.07 33.17
CA LEU A 556 -16.79 2.39 31.76
C LEU A 556 -17.12 3.87 31.52
N VAL A 557 -17.72 4.54 32.51
CA VAL A 557 -18.05 5.97 32.44
C VAL A 557 -16.80 6.83 32.28
N LEU A 558 -15.65 6.39 32.81
CA LEU A 558 -14.39 7.15 32.71
C LEU A 558 -13.84 7.22 31.28
N PHE A 559 -14.26 6.31 30.39
CA PHE A 559 -13.88 6.32 28.98
C PHE A 559 -14.86 7.08 28.09
N ALA A 560 -15.93 7.65 28.66
CA ALA A 560 -16.97 8.32 27.87
C ALA A 560 -16.40 9.44 26.97
N ALA A 561 -15.43 10.22 27.46
CA ALA A 561 -14.78 11.24 26.64
C ALA A 561 -14.11 10.66 25.39
N ASP A 562 -13.40 9.53 25.52
CA ASP A 562 -12.70 8.88 24.40
C ASP A 562 -13.67 8.35 23.35
N TYR A 563 -14.81 7.81 23.75
CA TYR A 563 -15.85 7.34 22.81
C TYR A 563 -16.75 8.46 22.28
N ALA A 564 -16.73 9.66 22.87
CA ALA A 564 -17.31 10.86 22.27
C ALA A 564 -16.40 11.48 21.19
N ASN A 565 -15.08 11.28 21.27
CA ASN A 565 -14.11 11.86 20.34
C ASN A 565 -14.32 11.53 18.84
N PRO A 566 -14.74 10.31 18.45
CA PRO A 566 -15.08 10.03 17.05
C PRO A 566 -16.11 10.99 16.47
N PHE A 567 -17.12 11.40 17.26
CA PHE A 567 -18.05 12.46 16.86
C PHE A 567 -17.37 13.83 16.89
N ASN A 568 -16.73 14.19 18.01
CA ASN A 568 -16.17 15.53 18.21
C ASN A 568 -15.18 15.93 17.11
N ARG A 569 -14.30 15.02 16.69
CA ARG A 569 -13.31 15.27 15.62
C ARG A 569 -13.93 15.57 14.26
N ARG A 570 -15.17 15.13 14.03
CA ARG A 570 -15.86 15.27 12.74
C ARG A 570 -17.00 16.27 12.77
N ARG A 571 -17.35 16.80 13.93
CA ARG A 571 -18.53 17.66 14.13
C ARG A 571 -18.65 18.77 13.10
N ALA A 572 -17.55 19.48 12.82
CA ALA A 572 -17.51 20.58 11.86
C ALA A 572 -17.71 20.16 10.39
N LEU A 573 -17.54 18.87 10.08
CA LEU A 573 -17.63 18.32 8.73
C LEU A 573 -19.00 17.69 8.44
N LEU A 574 -19.78 17.38 9.48
CA LEU A 574 -21.06 16.67 9.35
C LEU A 574 -22.16 17.60 8.81
N ALA A 575 -22.91 17.13 7.81
CA ALA A 575 -24.07 17.85 7.30
C ALA A 575 -25.15 18.12 8.37
N ASN A 576 -25.34 17.17 9.30
CA ASN A 576 -26.25 17.30 10.43
C ASN A 576 -25.62 16.66 11.69
N PRO A 577 -24.87 17.42 12.48
CA PRO A 577 -24.17 16.89 13.65
C PRO A 577 -25.11 16.31 14.71
N ASP A 578 -26.26 16.95 14.96
CA ASP A 578 -27.19 16.53 16.00
C ASP A 578 -27.82 15.17 15.65
N GLU A 579 -28.26 15.00 14.41
CA GLU A 579 -28.79 13.72 13.92
C GLU A 579 -27.75 12.61 13.98
N PHE A 580 -26.49 12.89 13.64
CA PHE A 580 -25.41 11.92 13.76
C PHE A 580 -25.21 11.48 15.21
N ALA A 581 -25.13 12.44 16.14
CA ALA A 581 -24.93 12.16 17.56
C ALA A 581 -26.08 11.33 18.13
N GLU A 582 -27.34 11.66 17.81
CA GLU A 582 -28.50 10.87 18.25
C GLU A 582 -28.46 9.43 17.74
N ILE A 583 -28.18 9.23 16.44
CA ILE A 583 -28.11 7.89 15.86
C ILE A 583 -26.98 7.09 16.52
N TYR A 584 -25.78 7.69 16.66
CA TYR A 584 -24.64 7.06 17.28
C TYR A 584 -24.94 6.62 18.73
N LEU A 585 -25.50 7.52 19.55
CA LEU A 585 -25.79 7.23 20.96
C LEU A 585 -26.91 6.20 21.10
N THR A 586 -27.96 6.29 20.27
CA THR A 586 -29.08 5.34 20.28
C THR A 586 -28.61 3.94 19.92
N THR A 587 -27.76 3.80 18.89
CA THR A 587 -27.29 2.48 18.43
C THR A 587 -26.22 1.92 19.36
N PHE A 588 -25.37 2.77 19.94
CA PHE A 588 -24.48 2.40 21.04
C PHE A 588 -25.27 1.82 22.21
N GLN A 589 -26.30 2.53 22.69
CA GLN A 589 -27.10 2.10 23.82
C GLN A 589 -27.81 0.78 23.53
N ALA A 590 -28.48 0.69 22.38
CA ALA A 590 -29.20 -0.52 21.98
C ALA A 590 -28.26 -1.73 21.93
N ARG A 591 -27.08 -1.58 21.33
CA ARG A 591 -26.09 -2.66 21.25
C ARG A 591 -25.52 -3.04 22.62
N PHE A 592 -25.24 -2.06 23.49
CA PHE A 592 -24.77 -2.33 24.84
C PHE A 592 -25.79 -3.15 25.65
N VAL A 593 -27.06 -2.71 25.63
CA VAL A 593 -28.16 -3.39 26.33
C VAL A 593 -28.37 -4.79 25.77
N GLU A 594 -28.35 -4.97 24.45
CA GLU A 594 -28.46 -6.28 23.80
C GLU A 594 -27.41 -7.28 24.34
N ILE A 595 -26.14 -6.85 24.43
CA ILE A 595 -25.05 -7.70 24.94
C ILE A 595 -25.25 -7.99 26.44
N GLN A 596 -25.69 -7.00 27.21
CA GLN A 596 -25.97 -7.16 28.64
C GLN A 596 -27.12 -8.14 28.89
N GLU A 597 -28.20 -8.06 28.10
CA GLU A 597 -29.33 -8.98 28.14
C GLU A 597 -28.93 -10.39 27.72
N GLU A 598 -28.14 -10.53 26.66
CA GLU A 598 -27.63 -11.83 26.23
C GLU A 598 -26.78 -12.47 27.33
N PHE A 599 -25.87 -11.71 27.94
CA PHE A 599 -25.07 -12.16 29.08
C PHE A 599 -25.96 -12.61 30.23
N ARG A 600 -26.96 -11.81 30.64
CA ARG A 600 -27.88 -12.16 31.75
C ARG A 600 -28.68 -13.42 31.44
N LYS A 601 -29.19 -13.54 30.21
CA LYS A 601 -29.95 -14.71 29.73
C LYS A 601 -29.11 -15.98 29.68
N ARG A 602 -27.83 -15.87 29.31
CA ARG A 602 -26.89 -16.99 29.12
C ARG A 602 -25.76 -16.99 30.15
N ARG A 603 -26.00 -16.47 31.35
CA ARG A 603 -24.97 -16.17 32.37
C ARG A 603 -24.04 -17.34 32.65
N HIS A 604 -24.59 -18.53 32.81
CA HIS A 604 -23.80 -19.74 33.06
C HIS A 604 -22.84 -20.05 31.91
N ALA A 605 -23.29 -19.95 30.65
CA ALA A 605 -22.45 -20.23 29.49
C ALA A 605 -21.29 -19.23 29.37
N PHE A 606 -21.56 -17.94 29.58
CA PHE A 606 -20.52 -16.90 29.56
C PHE A 606 -19.49 -17.11 30.68
N LEU A 607 -19.93 -17.36 31.92
CA LEU A 607 -19.00 -17.59 33.04
C LEU A 607 -18.23 -18.91 32.93
N ALA A 608 -18.80 -19.92 32.28
CA ALA A 608 -18.17 -21.22 32.10
C ALA A 608 -17.16 -21.25 30.93
N LEU A 609 -17.19 -20.27 30.01
CA LEU A 609 -16.44 -20.30 28.75
C LEU A 609 -14.93 -20.49 28.95
N PHE A 610 -14.34 -19.81 29.92
CA PHE A 610 -12.90 -19.85 30.22
C PHE A 610 -12.59 -20.43 31.60
N LYS A 611 -13.50 -21.23 32.18
CA LYS A 611 -13.39 -21.75 33.56
C LYS A 611 -12.17 -22.64 33.82
N LEU A 612 -11.58 -23.21 32.76
CA LEU A 612 -10.43 -24.10 32.83
C LEU A 612 -9.10 -23.35 32.77
N LEU A 613 -9.12 -22.05 32.41
CA LEU A 613 -7.92 -21.23 32.40
C LEU A 613 -7.50 -20.86 33.82
N HIS A 614 -6.19 -20.67 34.02
CA HIS A 614 -5.66 -20.29 35.33
C HIS A 614 -6.16 -18.90 35.74
N ARG A 615 -6.59 -18.79 37.00
CA ARG A 615 -7.17 -17.57 37.58
C ARG A 615 -6.12 -16.83 38.40
N ASP A 616 -5.14 -16.27 37.70
CA ASP A 616 -4.15 -15.41 38.32
C ASP A 616 -4.70 -14.00 38.50
N GLU A 617 -4.83 -13.55 39.75
CA GLU A 617 -5.20 -12.18 40.12
C GLU A 617 -4.31 -11.08 39.49
N PRO A 618 -3.01 -11.33 39.21
CA PRO A 618 -2.18 -10.44 38.39
C PRO A 618 -2.69 -10.21 36.96
N GLY A 619 -3.70 -10.96 36.48
CA GLY A 619 -4.39 -10.69 35.23
C GLY A 619 -4.33 -11.82 34.20
N GLY A 620 -4.48 -13.08 34.60
CA GLY A 620 -4.75 -14.18 33.67
C GLY A 620 -6.05 -13.95 32.89
N PHE A 621 -6.16 -14.52 31.68
CA PHE A 621 -7.29 -14.19 30.78
C PHE A 621 -8.66 -14.52 31.36
N GLY A 622 -8.80 -15.68 32.02
CA GLY A 622 -10.05 -16.06 32.69
C GLY A 622 -10.50 -15.03 33.75
N PHE A 623 -9.55 -14.47 34.52
CA PHE A 623 -9.84 -13.42 35.49
C PHE A 623 -10.27 -12.11 34.79
N ARG A 624 -9.57 -11.70 33.72
CA ARG A 624 -9.94 -10.51 32.94
C ARG A 624 -11.35 -10.62 32.37
N TRP A 625 -11.69 -11.78 31.81
CA TRP A 625 -13.02 -12.09 31.29
C TRP A 625 -14.10 -11.94 32.35
N GLU A 626 -13.92 -12.56 33.53
CA GLU A 626 -14.88 -12.46 34.63
C GLU A 626 -15.10 -11.02 35.09
N ARG A 627 -14.02 -10.22 35.17
CA ARG A 627 -14.11 -8.81 35.56
C ARG A 627 -14.81 -7.95 34.50
N VAL A 628 -14.55 -8.17 33.21
CA VAL A 628 -15.28 -7.50 32.13
C VAL A 628 -16.77 -7.82 32.18
N LEU A 629 -17.15 -9.09 32.39
CA LEU A 629 -18.55 -9.48 32.49
C LEU A 629 -19.24 -8.89 33.73
N ALA A 630 -18.56 -8.88 34.87
CA ALA A 630 -19.08 -8.24 36.08
C ALA A 630 -19.30 -6.75 35.87
N ARG A 631 -18.33 -6.06 35.24
CA ARG A 631 -18.43 -4.64 34.87
C ARG A 631 -19.60 -4.38 33.92
N LEU A 632 -19.75 -5.19 32.87
CA LEU A 632 -20.87 -5.14 31.93
C LEU A 632 -22.21 -5.26 32.66
N ASP A 633 -22.35 -6.22 33.58
CA ASP A 633 -23.62 -6.46 34.29
C ASP A 633 -24.02 -5.34 35.24
N GLN A 634 -23.01 -4.69 35.86
CA GLN A 634 -23.19 -3.61 36.84
C GLN A 634 -23.39 -2.23 36.20
N THR A 635 -22.95 -2.03 34.96
CA THR A 635 -23.03 -0.73 34.30
C THR A 635 -24.48 -0.38 33.93
N ASP A 636 -24.91 0.83 34.30
CA ASP A 636 -26.15 1.43 33.80
C ASP A 636 -25.91 2.07 32.42
N ALA A 637 -26.47 1.44 31.38
CA ALA A 637 -26.31 1.90 30.00
C ALA A 637 -26.91 3.30 29.77
N CYS A 638 -28.02 3.66 30.44
CA CYS A 638 -28.63 4.98 30.32
C CYS A 638 -27.74 6.06 30.92
N ALA A 639 -27.18 5.80 32.11
CA ALA A 639 -26.26 6.73 32.77
C ALA A 639 -24.98 6.92 31.93
N LEU A 640 -24.41 5.85 31.39
CA LEU A 640 -23.23 5.91 30.52
C LEU A 640 -23.49 6.76 29.28
N VAL A 641 -24.63 6.58 28.61
CA VAL A 641 -25.02 7.36 27.42
C VAL A 641 -25.24 8.83 27.76
N ALA A 642 -25.79 9.14 28.93
CA ALA A 642 -25.94 10.53 29.39
C ALA A 642 -24.57 11.22 29.57
N VAL A 643 -23.57 10.51 30.12
CA VAL A 643 -22.21 11.06 30.25
C VAL A 643 -21.53 11.22 28.88
N LEU A 644 -21.66 10.23 27.99
CA LEU A 644 -21.19 10.33 26.60
C LEU A 644 -21.74 11.57 25.89
N ARG A 645 -23.06 11.77 25.98
CA ARG A 645 -23.75 12.94 25.43
C ARG A 645 -23.19 14.25 25.97
N SER A 646 -22.96 14.34 27.27
CA SER A 646 -22.40 15.55 27.90
C SER A 646 -21.02 15.92 27.34
N HIS A 647 -20.18 14.94 26.97
CA HIS A 647 -18.88 15.19 26.34
C HIS A 647 -18.99 15.63 24.87
N MET A 648 -20.03 15.18 24.16
CA MET A 648 -20.34 15.66 22.80
C MET A 648 -20.86 17.11 22.82
N GLU A 649 -21.65 17.46 23.83
CA GLU A 649 -22.20 18.81 24.01
C GLU A 649 -21.15 19.81 24.51
N SER A 650 -20.34 19.44 25.51
CA SER A 650 -19.32 20.33 26.10
C SER A 650 -18.25 20.77 25.10
N SER A 651 -17.92 19.91 24.13
CA SER A 651 -16.97 20.22 23.05
C SER A 651 -17.51 21.27 22.06
N ALA A 652 -18.75 21.75 22.20
CA ALA A 652 -19.33 22.83 21.39
C ALA A 652 -18.81 24.23 21.76
N THR A 653 -18.12 24.40 22.89
CA THR A 653 -17.89 25.71 23.52
C THR A 653 -16.47 26.28 23.38
N HIS A 654 -15.58 25.64 22.63
CA HIS A 654 -14.27 26.22 22.30
C HIS A 654 -14.13 26.43 20.78
N PRO A 655 -14.04 27.70 20.32
CA PRO A 655 -13.81 28.05 18.91
C PRO A 655 -12.40 27.71 18.43
#